data_AF-A0A497G6T9-F1
#
_entry.id   AF-A0A497G6T9-F1
#
_cell.length_a   1.000
_cell.length_b   1.000
_cell.length_c   1.000
_cell.angle_alpha   90.00
_cell.angle_beta   90.00
_cell.angle_gamma   90.00
#
_symmetry.space_group_name_H-M   'P 1'
#
loop_
_entity.id
_entity.type
_entity.pdbx_description
1 polymer ?
#
loop_
_entity_poly.entity_id
_entity_poly.type
_entity_poly.pdbx_seq_one_letter_code
_entity_poly.pdbx_strand_id
1 'polypeptide(L)'
;LYLMGAPVWKYIDKVYAIDDYTVAFHIAKPSSILIRFVLREPIRPYRVFGEYSDRVLELLEEGKTRGDEEVQDLLAEFRNFRPEHHIGTGPFMWTGEITESEVWLRKNPEHWNARRVRFEWVKLYNGETPVVTPIVLAKEVDYATHGFPPATEKQFLEIGIKVYRSPTHFGPCLYFNHKMYPFNMTEFRQALNYAINKSENAFVSLMYSAKPIEVPTGLPLELVDMWVKPEVKARLKSYKYDPEKAEEMLKSLGFEKGADGIWVAPNGKRMEFELIFPAELADWAAAAENAAEQLTKFGIKVTLRGITFTQIYEVVISGKWELAIQSWGAGNPHCFFSFYNDFINYNYPVGLGPGIGFNLKRESGCCGSMDIEGLIYRTGEGFDSEEQREVVSTLAMVYNEQLPGIPLWERYGNNPVLEGVRVEGWPSPAHWLWKQSLYADNPVVLMLAMGLYIRPVGWKPVGVVEVPRELKGAVRVLTDEVAEFMPWILFSVSLFLLTSFIVGAALGMFIAYRRGGIMDRVLMGIAAALSATPNYLIGMLIIVFVGIQWNLYPMKLMRGAYSADVEPGFTLEFIVDVLKHLLMPFVTYVLTTFGGWMLSMKASTTSTLGEDYVTVARAKGLGDARITLYYVGRNAILPLFTSFAISIGFVFGGSTLIENIFVYKGVGWLLWSSIVGRDYPVMQGVFLVITIAVVVSNFIADILYGLIDPRVRVGKLGSSLEPLINSLKLLSTSKAGLAGFAILAFYVITAAVGPILRPLDTVPKPHKMYLPPSWEHPLGTDNEGRDILSEVVCGAGSVLYVAFLAAATTVLIATLCGSLAGFRGAY
;
A
#
# COMPACT_ATOMS: atom_id res chain seq x y z
N LEU A 1 19.07 -25.91 -5.52
CA LEU A 1 19.55 -25.10 -6.68
C LEU A 1 19.63 -25.91 -7.96
N TYR A 2 20.29 -27.07 -7.92
CA TYR A 2 20.35 -27.99 -9.06
C TYR A 2 18.93 -28.35 -9.58
N LEU A 3 18.04 -28.84 -8.70
CA LEU A 3 16.64 -29.13 -9.06
C LEU A 3 15.82 -27.89 -9.48
N MET A 4 16.28 -26.69 -9.12
CA MET A 4 15.64 -25.44 -9.54
C MET A 4 16.16 -24.94 -10.90
N GLY A 5 17.12 -25.64 -11.51
CA GLY A 5 17.73 -25.26 -12.79
C GLY A 5 18.60 -24.01 -12.70
N ALA A 6 19.26 -23.78 -11.55
CA ALA A 6 20.06 -22.56 -11.35
C ALA A 6 21.17 -22.44 -12.42
N PRO A 7 21.35 -21.27 -13.07
CA PRO A 7 22.29 -21.11 -14.19
C PRO A 7 23.75 -21.47 -13.91
N VAL A 8 24.18 -21.42 -12.64
CA VAL A 8 25.55 -21.77 -12.23
C VAL A 8 25.96 -23.18 -12.66
N TRP A 9 25.02 -24.15 -12.65
CA TRP A 9 25.25 -25.55 -13.03
C TRP A 9 25.50 -25.75 -14.53
N LYS A 10 25.43 -24.70 -15.35
CA LYS A 10 25.93 -24.73 -16.73
C LYS A 10 27.45 -24.62 -16.82
N TYR A 11 28.10 -24.17 -15.74
CA TYR A 11 29.53 -23.87 -15.69
C TYR A 11 30.29 -24.77 -14.72
N ILE A 12 29.60 -25.31 -13.70
CA ILE A 12 30.14 -26.28 -12.74
C ILE A 12 29.36 -27.58 -12.80
N ASP A 13 30.02 -28.71 -12.54
CA ASP A 13 29.41 -30.03 -12.45
C ASP A 13 29.55 -30.67 -11.06
N LYS A 14 30.51 -30.20 -10.25
CA LYS A 14 30.75 -30.70 -8.88
C LYS A 14 31.08 -29.57 -7.91
N VAL A 15 30.58 -29.72 -6.69
CA VAL A 15 30.94 -28.90 -5.54
C VAL A 15 31.25 -29.86 -4.39
N TYR A 16 32.40 -29.72 -3.75
CA TYR A 16 32.80 -30.57 -2.64
C TYR A 16 33.59 -29.79 -1.61
N ALA A 17 33.40 -30.13 -0.33
CA ALA A 17 34.24 -29.63 0.74
C ALA A 17 35.58 -30.36 0.70
N ILE A 18 36.68 -29.61 0.64
CA ILE A 18 38.04 -30.16 0.80
C ILE A 18 38.30 -30.40 2.29
N ASP A 19 37.88 -29.44 3.11
CA ASP A 19 37.97 -29.45 4.56
C ASP A 19 36.86 -28.56 5.15
N ASP A 20 36.84 -28.38 6.47
CA ASP A 20 35.82 -27.63 7.21
C ASP A 20 35.66 -26.16 6.78
N TYR A 21 36.67 -25.57 6.13
CA TYR A 21 36.70 -24.15 5.77
C TYR A 21 36.92 -23.90 4.27
N THR A 22 37.08 -24.96 3.48
CA THR A 22 37.44 -24.88 2.06
C THR A 22 36.44 -25.66 1.22
N VAL A 23 35.74 -24.96 0.32
CA VAL A 23 34.86 -25.56 -0.69
C VAL A 23 35.49 -25.40 -2.08
N ALA A 24 35.59 -26.50 -2.81
CA ALA A 24 36.04 -26.53 -4.19
C ALA A 24 34.86 -26.65 -5.16
N PHE A 25 34.95 -25.90 -6.25
CA PHE A 25 34.03 -25.94 -7.37
C PHE A 25 34.79 -26.48 -8.57
N HIS A 26 34.37 -27.62 -9.13
CA HIS A 26 34.93 -28.11 -10.37
C HIS A 26 34.28 -27.37 -11.54
N ILE A 27 35.11 -26.69 -12.33
CA ILE A 27 34.68 -25.88 -13.46
C ILE A 27 34.63 -26.78 -14.69
N ALA A 28 33.43 -27.15 -15.11
CA ALA A 28 33.21 -27.90 -16.35
C ALA A 28 33.37 -26.98 -17.58
N LYS A 29 32.96 -25.71 -17.48
CA LYS A 29 33.06 -24.72 -18.55
C LYS A 29 33.57 -23.38 -18.00
N PRO A 30 34.79 -22.93 -18.38
CA PRO A 30 35.34 -21.65 -17.94
C PRO A 30 34.46 -20.46 -18.32
N SER A 31 34.26 -19.54 -17.38
CA SER A 31 33.37 -18.39 -17.57
C SER A 31 33.68 -17.25 -16.60
N SER A 32 33.72 -16.01 -17.11
CA SER A 32 33.93 -14.79 -16.33
C SER A 32 32.75 -14.48 -15.38
N ILE A 33 31.55 -14.97 -15.69
CA ILE A 33 30.35 -14.78 -14.85
C ILE A 33 30.23 -15.82 -13.73
N LEU A 34 30.96 -16.93 -13.81
CA LEU A 34 30.90 -18.02 -12.82
C LEU A 34 31.23 -17.52 -11.41
N ILE A 35 32.31 -16.75 -11.26
CA ILE A 35 32.74 -16.23 -9.95
C ILE A 35 31.60 -15.44 -9.31
N ARG A 36 30.88 -14.62 -10.09
CA ARG A 36 29.74 -13.85 -9.58
C ARG A 36 28.59 -14.78 -9.18
N PHE A 37 28.26 -15.80 -9.95
CA PHE A 37 27.23 -16.76 -9.57
C PHE A 37 27.55 -17.47 -8.26
N VAL A 38 28.81 -17.89 -8.07
CA VAL A 38 29.25 -18.54 -6.82
C VAL A 38 29.19 -17.56 -5.65
N LEU A 39 29.75 -16.36 -5.79
CA LEU A 39 29.81 -15.38 -4.69
C LEU A 39 28.46 -14.77 -4.30
N ARG A 40 27.50 -14.73 -5.24
CA ARG A 40 26.15 -14.17 -5.00
C ARG A 40 25.14 -15.19 -4.54
N GLU A 41 25.49 -16.48 -4.48
CA GLU A 41 24.57 -17.51 -4.02
C GLU A 41 24.39 -17.41 -2.50
N PRO A 42 23.15 -17.25 -1.98
CA PRO A 42 22.92 -17.24 -0.54
C PRO A 42 23.25 -18.60 0.09
N ILE A 43 24.22 -18.60 1.00
CA ILE A 43 24.57 -19.78 1.80
C ILE A 43 23.53 -19.99 2.89
N ARG A 44 23.04 -21.23 3.02
CA ARG A 44 21.99 -21.61 3.97
C ARG A 44 22.56 -22.58 5.03
N PRO A 45 22.12 -22.49 6.29
CA PRO A 45 22.62 -23.36 7.35
C PRO A 45 22.11 -24.80 7.20
N TYR A 46 23.03 -25.76 7.11
CA TYR A 46 22.69 -27.19 7.00
C TYR A 46 21.83 -27.68 8.17
N ARG A 47 22.02 -27.17 9.39
CA ARG A 47 21.18 -27.54 10.54
C ARG A 47 19.68 -27.26 10.35
N VAL A 48 19.33 -26.30 9.49
CA VAL A 48 17.93 -25.92 9.23
C VAL A 48 17.41 -26.55 7.93
N PHE A 49 18.28 -26.65 6.92
CA PHE A 49 17.89 -27.04 5.55
C PHE A 49 18.53 -28.35 5.06
N GLY A 50 19.27 -29.06 5.93
CA GLY A 50 20.08 -30.22 5.59
C GLY A 50 19.25 -31.41 5.14
N GLU A 51 18.13 -31.70 5.82
CA GLU A 51 17.21 -32.76 5.42
C GLU A 51 16.72 -32.59 3.98
N TYR A 52 16.31 -31.35 3.62
CA TYR A 52 15.94 -31.04 2.24
C TYR A 52 17.13 -31.21 1.30
N SER A 53 18.33 -30.79 1.69
CA SER A 53 19.54 -30.98 0.88
C SER A 53 19.84 -32.46 0.62
N ASP A 54 19.72 -33.31 1.63
CA ASP A 54 20.03 -34.73 1.53
C ASP A 54 18.99 -35.47 0.67
N ARG A 55 17.70 -35.22 0.89
CA ARG A 55 16.62 -35.76 0.03
C ARG A 55 16.76 -35.32 -1.43
N VAL A 56 17.24 -34.10 -1.66
CA VAL A 56 17.58 -33.64 -3.01
C VAL A 56 18.73 -34.45 -3.60
N LEU A 57 19.79 -34.74 -2.84
CA LEU A 57 20.91 -35.54 -3.31
C LEU A 57 20.49 -36.98 -3.64
N GLU A 58 19.67 -37.61 -2.79
CA GLU A 58 19.13 -38.96 -3.02
C GLU A 58 18.36 -39.03 -4.35
N LEU A 59 17.42 -38.10 -4.58
CA LEU A 59 16.66 -38.03 -5.84
C LEU A 59 17.57 -37.83 -7.07
N LEU A 60 18.68 -37.09 -6.91
CA LEU A 60 19.64 -36.89 -7.99
C LEU A 60 20.47 -38.15 -8.29
N GLU A 61 20.85 -38.90 -7.26
CA GLU A 61 21.53 -40.19 -7.41
C GLU A 61 20.64 -41.24 -8.07
N GLU A 62 19.33 -41.17 -7.84
CA GLU A 62 18.30 -41.96 -8.54
C GLU A 62 18.06 -41.52 -9.99
N GLY A 63 18.71 -40.43 -10.45
CA GLY A 63 18.55 -39.89 -11.80
C GLY A 63 17.26 -39.12 -12.02
N LYS A 64 16.56 -38.72 -10.95
CA LYS A 64 15.33 -37.91 -11.03
C LYS A 64 15.66 -36.49 -11.47
N THR A 65 14.73 -35.90 -12.19
CA THR A 65 14.81 -34.56 -12.75
C THR A 65 13.69 -33.68 -12.19
N ARG A 66 13.74 -32.39 -12.48
CA ARG A 66 12.70 -31.45 -12.04
C ARG A 66 11.29 -31.86 -12.46
N GLY A 67 11.11 -32.56 -13.59
CA GLY A 67 9.78 -32.93 -14.08
C GLY A 67 9.11 -34.06 -13.29
N ASP A 68 9.88 -34.80 -12.49
CA ASP A 68 9.40 -35.95 -11.76
C ASP A 68 8.54 -35.54 -10.54
N GLU A 69 7.50 -36.33 -10.27
CA GLU A 69 6.48 -36.05 -9.24
C GLU A 69 7.11 -35.89 -7.86
N GLU A 70 8.05 -36.78 -7.51
CA GLU A 70 8.74 -36.79 -6.22
C GLU A 70 9.56 -35.50 -5.99
N VAL A 71 10.12 -34.94 -7.06
CA VAL A 71 10.85 -33.67 -7.01
C VAL A 71 9.88 -32.48 -6.87
N GLN A 72 8.72 -32.53 -7.54
CA GLN A 72 7.69 -31.49 -7.41
C GLN A 72 7.09 -31.46 -6.00
N ASP A 73 6.86 -32.63 -5.40
CA ASP A 73 6.36 -32.75 -4.03
C ASP A 73 7.36 -32.19 -3.01
N LEU A 74 8.64 -32.53 -3.14
CA LEU A 74 9.71 -31.97 -2.29
C LEU A 74 9.82 -30.44 -2.43
N LEU A 75 9.66 -29.91 -3.66
CA LEU A 75 9.65 -28.47 -3.90
C LEU A 75 8.43 -27.79 -3.26
N ALA A 76 7.25 -28.42 -3.33
CA ALA A 76 6.04 -27.91 -2.69
C ALA A 76 6.19 -27.91 -1.16
N GLU A 77 6.73 -28.98 -0.59
CA GLU A 77 7.05 -29.08 0.83
C GLU A 77 8.02 -27.97 1.27
N PHE A 78 9.15 -27.81 0.55
CA PHE A 78 10.15 -26.79 0.85
C PHE A 78 9.61 -25.37 0.77
N ARG A 79 8.69 -25.07 -0.17
CA ARG A 79 8.05 -23.74 -0.28
C ARG A 79 7.15 -23.42 0.92
N ASN A 80 6.54 -24.44 1.50
CA ASN A 80 5.67 -24.32 2.67
C ASN A 80 6.45 -24.40 4.00
N PHE A 81 7.69 -24.88 3.97
CA PHE A 81 8.55 -24.94 5.15
C PHE A 81 8.73 -23.56 5.80
N ARG A 82 8.54 -23.51 7.12
CA ARG A 82 8.79 -22.33 7.96
C ARG A 82 9.69 -22.79 9.11
N PRO A 83 10.96 -22.36 9.15
CA PRO A 83 11.87 -22.84 10.19
C PRO A 83 11.49 -22.27 11.56
N GLU A 84 11.52 -23.09 12.61
CA GLU A 84 11.28 -22.65 14.00
C GLU A 84 12.39 -21.74 14.53
N HIS A 85 13.62 -21.94 14.04
CA HIS A 85 14.79 -21.15 14.39
C HIS A 85 15.38 -20.49 13.16
N HIS A 86 15.40 -19.16 13.15
CA HIS A 86 16.04 -18.40 12.09
C HIS A 86 17.53 -18.28 12.38
N ILE A 87 18.34 -19.08 11.70
CA ILE A 87 19.80 -19.02 11.74
C ILE A 87 20.29 -18.30 10.49
N GLY A 88 21.07 -17.24 10.67
CA GLY A 88 21.59 -16.41 9.58
C GLY A 88 23.00 -15.91 9.86
N THR A 89 23.76 -15.66 8.80
CA THR A 89 25.13 -15.15 8.87
C THR A 89 25.22 -13.62 8.80
N GLY A 90 24.08 -12.96 8.57
CA GLY A 90 24.00 -11.50 8.42
C GLY A 90 24.24 -10.73 9.73
N PRO A 91 24.53 -9.43 9.62
CA PRO A 91 24.80 -8.56 10.77
C PRO A 91 23.56 -8.25 11.62
N PHE A 92 22.35 -8.48 11.09
CA PHE A 92 21.09 -8.33 11.80
C PHE A 92 20.22 -9.57 11.63
N MET A 93 19.50 -9.93 12.68
CA MET A 93 18.57 -11.04 12.76
C MET A 93 17.18 -10.51 13.05
N TRP A 94 16.19 -11.18 12.48
CA TRP A 94 14.81 -10.97 12.85
C TRP A 94 14.53 -11.43 14.29
N THR A 95 13.76 -10.67 15.05
CA THR A 95 13.49 -10.93 16.47
C THR A 95 12.20 -11.71 16.75
N GLY A 96 11.42 -12.06 15.73
CA GLY A 96 10.16 -12.79 15.89
C GLY A 96 8.89 -11.95 15.68
N GLU A 97 9.02 -10.64 15.50
CA GLU A 97 7.89 -9.72 15.27
C GLU A 97 7.97 -9.14 13.85
N ILE A 98 6.96 -9.41 13.02
CA ILE A 98 6.74 -8.77 11.71
C ILE A 98 5.33 -8.23 11.74
N THR A 99 5.18 -6.96 11.39
CA THR A 99 3.88 -6.36 11.09
C THR A 99 3.78 -6.17 9.57
N GLU A 100 2.59 -5.88 9.04
CA GLU A 100 2.51 -5.60 7.60
C GLU A 100 3.17 -4.26 7.23
N SER A 101 3.34 -3.33 8.17
CA SER A 101 3.97 -2.02 7.93
C SER A 101 5.47 -1.99 8.19
N GLU A 102 6.00 -2.85 9.06
CA GLU A 102 7.41 -2.81 9.45
C GLU A 102 7.95 -4.11 10.04
N VAL A 103 9.28 -4.25 9.98
CA VAL A 103 10.04 -5.26 10.72
C VAL A 103 11.22 -4.62 11.45
N TRP A 104 11.43 -5.06 12.69
CA TRP A 104 12.61 -4.73 13.46
C TRP A 104 13.64 -5.86 13.36
N LEU A 105 14.86 -5.48 13.03
CA LEU A 105 16.01 -6.37 13.00
C LEU A 105 16.97 -5.96 14.10
N ARG A 106 17.41 -6.94 14.89
CA ARG A 106 18.41 -6.74 15.95
C ARG A 106 19.78 -7.18 15.48
N LYS A 107 20.82 -6.48 15.91
CA LYS A 107 22.20 -6.87 15.70
C LYS A 107 22.43 -8.32 16.12
N ASN A 108 23.08 -9.07 15.25
CA ASN A 108 23.52 -10.42 15.51
C ASN A 108 24.83 -10.39 16.31
N PRO A 109 24.84 -10.77 17.60
CA PRO A 109 26.07 -10.79 18.39
C PRO A 109 27.08 -11.84 17.88
N GLU A 110 26.59 -12.89 17.23
CA GLU A 110 27.39 -13.99 16.68
C GLU A 110 27.85 -13.72 15.23
N HIS A 111 27.52 -12.57 14.65
CA HIS A 111 28.01 -12.21 13.32
C HIS A 111 29.54 -12.10 13.34
N TRP A 112 30.20 -12.65 12.32
CA TRP A 112 31.67 -12.68 12.22
C TRP A 112 32.31 -11.28 12.33
N ASN A 113 31.59 -10.22 11.93
CA ASN A 113 32.03 -8.84 12.03
C ASN A 113 31.25 -8.00 13.07
N ALA A 114 30.58 -8.63 14.05
CA ALA A 114 29.69 -7.97 15.00
C ALA A 114 30.38 -6.80 15.76
N ARG A 115 31.69 -6.91 16.03
CA ARG A 115 32.47 -5.85 16.69
C ARG A 115 32.52 -4.53 15.92
N ARG A 116 32.41 -4.58 14.58
CA ARG A 116 32.44 -3.37 13.73
C ARG A 116 31.04 -2.83 13.43
N VAL A 117 30.00 -3.67 13.47
CA VAL A 117 28.60 -3.24 13.27
C VAL A 117 28.22 -2.23 14.36
N ARG A 118 27.87 -1.00 13.94
CA ARG A 118 27.69 0.14 14.85
C ARG A 118 26.25 0.38 15.31
N PHE A 119 25.29 -0.29 14.68
CA PHE A 119 23.87 -0.18 15.00
C PHE A 119 23.41 -1.42 15.75
N GLU A 120 22.63 -1.23 16.82
CA GLU A 120 22.02 -2.35 17.56
C GLU A 120 20.70 -2.78 16.92
N TRP A 121 19.97 -1.85 16.30
CA TRP A 121 18.66 -2.08 15.70
C TRP A 121 18.59 -1.44 14.31
N VAL A 122 17.89 -2.10 13.40
CA VAL A 122 17.51 -1.58 12.09
C VAL A 122 16.02 -1.80 11.93
N LYS A 123 15.29 -0.72 11.65
CA LYS A 123 13.87 -0.74 11.35
C LYS A 123 13.68 -0.68 9.85
N LEU A 124 12.94 -1.63 9.28
CA LEU A 124 12.58 -1.63 7.86
C LEU A 124 11.07 -1.38 7.73
N TYR A 125 10.71 -0.32 7.02
CA TYR A 125 9.32 -0.03 6.67
C TYR A 125 8.93 -0.75 5.38
N ASN A 126 7.70 -1.24 5.33
CA ASN A 126 7.07 -1.85 4.16
C ASN A 126 6.09 -0.87 3.51
N GLY A 127 6.06 -0.81 2.18
CA GLY A 127 5.12 0.02 1.42
C GLY A 127 5.72 0.66 0.16
N GLU A 128 4.84 1.03 -0.77
CA GLU A 128 5.20 1.75 -2.00
C GLU A 128 5.36 3.26 -1.79
N THR A 129 5.81 3.98 -2.82
CA THR A 129 6.12 5.41 -2.78
C THR A 129 5.06 6.27 -2.06
N PRO A 130 3.74 6.12 -2.28
CA PRO A 130 2.73 6.92 -1.58
C PRO A 130 2.66 6.66 -0.07
N VAL A 131 2.99 5.44 0.37
CA VAL A 131 3.01 5.04 1.78
C VAL A 131 4.26 5.57 2.49
N VAL A 132 5.41 5.48 1.83
CA VAL A 132 6.71 5.85 2.43
C VAL A 132 6.97 7.35 2.40
N THR A 133 6.43 8.08 1.41
CA THR A 133 6.59 9.54 1.28
C THR A 133 6.29 10.32 2.57
N PRO A 134 5.12 10.19 3.23
CA PRO A 134 4.83 10.93 4.46
C PRO A 134 5.79 10.58 5.62
N ILE A 135 6.28 9.34 5.69
CA ILE A 135 7.23 8.89 6.72
C ILE A 135 8.60 9.56 6.51
N VAL A 136 9.03 9.69 5.25
CA VAL A 136 10.26 10.44 4.90
C VAL A 136 10.09 11.94 5.21
N LEU A 137 8.95 12.55 4.86
CA LEU A 137 8.66 13.95 5.17
C LEU A 137 8.64 14.22 6.68
N ALA A 138 8.16 13.26 7.48
CA ALA A 138 8.17 13.31 8.94
C ALA A 138 9.58 13.09 9.55
N LYS A 139 10.61 12.86 8.72
CA LYS A 139 11.99 12.56 9.15
C LYS A 139 12.07 11.30 10.03
N GLU A 140 11.18 10.34 9.83
CA GLU A 140 11.16 9.05 10.54
C GLU A 140 11.94 7.93 9.82
N VAL A 141 12.30 8.16 8.55
CA VAL A 141 13.14 7.26 7.74
C VAL A 141 14.51 7.88 7.52
N ASP A 142 15.57 7.10 7.80
CA ASP A 142 16.95 7.56 7.61
C ASP A 142 17.46 7.37 6.18
N TYR A 143 16.92 6.38 5.46
CA TYR A 143 17.27 6.04 4.08
C TYR A 143 16.12 5.32 3.37
N ALA A 144 15.76 5.73 2.14
CA ALA A 144 14.74 5.06 1.33
C ALA A 144 15.21 4.78 -0.10
N THR A 145 14.74 3.68 -0.70
CA THR A 145 15.19 3.19 -2.03
C THR A 145 14.18 3.40 -3.17
N HIS A 146 13.01 3.94 -2.85
CA HIS A 146 11.87 4.17 -3.75
C HIS A 146 12.18 5.20 -4.87
N GLY A 147 11.37 5.18 -5.92
CA GLY A 147 11.38 6.21 -6.97
C GLY A 147 10.42 7.35 -6.60
N PHE A 148 10.97 8.46 -6.13
CA PHE A 148 10.16 9.61 -5.73
C PHE A 148 9.91 10.56 -6.92
N PRO A 149 8.66 11.02 -7.16
CA PRO A 149 8.40 12.01 -8.20
C PRO A 149 9.17 13.32 -7.96
N PRO A 150 9.46 14.11 -9.02
CA PRO A 150 10.24 15.35 -8.89
C PRO A 150 9.68 16.35 -7.87
N ALA A 151 8.35 16.44 -7.76
CA ALA A 151 7.70 17.32 -6.79
C ALA A 151 7.97 16.90 -5.34
N THR A 152 7.93 15.59 -5.06
CA THR A 152 8.23 15.03 -3.74
C THR A 152 9.71 15.19 -3.39
N GLU A 153 10.60 14.93 -4.35
CA GLU A 153 12.03 15.14 -4.17
C GLU A 153 12.37 16.60 -3.84
N LYS A 154 11.71 17.56 -4.51
CA LYS A 154 11.86 18.98 -4.21
C LYS A 154 11.47 19.29 -2.76
N GLN A 155 10.38 18.73 -2.26
CA GLN A 155 9.96 18.89 -0.86
C GLN A 155 11.02 18.35 0.11
N PHE A 156 11.63 17.20 -0.18
CA PHE A 156 12.72 16.64 0.64
C PHE A 156 13.89 17.62 0.76
N LEU A 157 14.32 18.20 -0.36
CA LEU A 157 15.41 19.17 -0.38
C LEU A 157 15.07 20.45 0.41
N GLU A 158 13.83 20.95 0.30
CA GLU A 158 13.36 22.14 1.02
C GLU A 158 13.37 21.96 2.55
N ILE A 159 13.10 20.75 3.05
CA ILE A 159 13.15 20.43 4.48
C ILE A 159 14.53 19.94 4.98
N GLY A 160 15.55 20.02 4.11
CA GLY A 160 16.94 19.71 4.42
C GLY A 160 17.33 18.22 4.34
N ILE A 161 16.51 17.38 3.72
CA ILE A 161 16.85 15.97 3.44
C ILE A 161 17.71 15.91 2.19
N LYS A 162 18.85 15.22 2.25
CA LYS A 162 19.76 15.06 1.10
C LYS A 162 19.25 13.95 0.18
N VAL A 163 19.57 14.03 -1.11
CA VAL A 163 19.18 13.01 -2.09
C VAL A 163 20.42 12.43 -2.77
N TYR A 164 20.57 11.12 -2.65
CA TYR A 164 21.72 10.36 -3.17
C TYR A 164 21.31 9.55 -4.41
N ARG A 165 22.21 9.50 -5.39
CA ARG A 165 21.93 8.93 -6.72
C ARG A 165 22.94 7.87 -7.10
N SER A 166 22.66 6.64 -6.70
CA SER A 166 23.42 5.47 -7.12
C SER A 166 22.81 4.90 -8.41
N PRO A 167 23.62 4.41 -9.37
CA PRO A 167 23.09 3.80 -10.58
C PRO A 167 22.30 2.54 -10.22
N THR A 168 21.28 2.23 -11.02
CA THR A 168 20.57 0.95 -10.89
C THR A 168 20.85 0.01 -12.05
N HIS A 169 21.48 0.48 -13.14
CA HIS A 169 21.83 -0.32 -14.33
C HIS A 169 20.63 -0.92 -15.09
N PHE A 170 19.42 -0.40 -14.87
CA PHE A 170 18.24 -0.74 -15.65
C PHE A 170 17.29 0.45 -15.73
N GLY A 171 16.23 0.34 -16.53
CA GLY A 171 15.14 1.31 -16.53
C GLY A 171 13.95 0.82 -17.37
N PRO A 172 12.94 1.67 -17.58
CA PRO A 172 11.79 1.31 -18.40
C PRO A 172 12.14 1.30 -19.89
N CYS A 173 11.59 0.30 -20.57
CA CYS A 173 11.71 0.10 -22.00
C CYS A 173 10.33 -0.19 -22.59
N LEU A 174 10.05 0.44 -23.73
CA LEU A 174 8.88 0.14 -24.54
C LEU A 174 9.20 -1.09 -25.40
N TYR A 175 8.67 -2.24 -24.99
CA TYR A 175 8.74 -3.48 -25.74
C TYR A 175 7.56 -3.62 -26.71
N PHE A 176 7.81 -4.40 -27.76
CA PHE A 176 6.85 -4.69 -28.81
C PHE A 176 6.62 -6.19 -28.91
N ASN A 177 5.40 -6.58 -29.24
CA ASN A 177 5.13 -7.95 -29.67
C ASN A 177 5.58 -8.13 -31.13
N HIS A 178 6.76 -8.69 -31.34
CA HIS A 178 7.39 -8.87 -32.66
C HIS A 178 6.68 -9.89 -33.55
N LYS A 179 5.68 -10.61 -33.04
CA LYS A 179 4.79 -11.46 -33.87
C LYS A 179 3.68 -10.66 -34.54
N MET A 180 3.49 -9.40 -34.15
CA MET A 180 2.42 -8.55 -34.67
C MET A 180 2.96 -7.55 -35.70
N TYR A 181 2.19 -7.34 -36.76
CA TYR A 181 2.44 -6.25 -37.69
C TYR A 181 1.89 -4.92 -37.12
N PRO A 182 2.64 -3.80 -37.24
CA PRO A 182 3.93 -3.63 -37.92
C PRO A 182 5.17 -3.76 -37.01
N PHE A 183 5.02 -4.22 -35.78
CA PHE A 183 6.12 -4.33 -34.82
C PHE A 183 7.24 -5.29 -35.22
N ASN A 184 6.98 -6.22 -36.14
CA ASN A 184 8.01 -7.07 -36.74
C ASN A 184 9.01 -6.29 -37.64
N MET A 185 8.67 -5.10 -38.13
CA MET A 185 9.51 -4.28 -39.00
C MET A 185 10.51 -3.43 -38.18
N THR A 186 11.81 -3.58 -38.48
CA THR A 186 12.87 -2.85 -37.76
C THR A 186 12.77 -1.34 -37.98
N GLU A 187 12.52 -0.92 -39.22
CA GLU A 187 12.43 0.48 -39.63
C GLU A 187 11.24 1.18 -38.97
N PHE A 188 10.13 0.47 -38.75
CA PHE A 188 8.99 1.00 -38.01
C PHE A 188 9.35 1.27 -36.54
N ARG A 189 10.02 0.32 -35.87
CA ARG A 189 10.50 0.51 -34.48
C ARG A 189 11.50 1.64 -34.37
N GLN A 190 12.39 1.79 -35.35
CA GLN A 190 13.33 2.91 -35.44
C GLN A 190 12.61 4.27 -35.59
N ALA A 191 11.57 4.34 -36.43
CA ALA A 191 10.76 5.54 -36.56
C ALA A 191 10.09 5.93 -35.23
N LEU A 192 9.50 4.96 -34.51
CA LEU A 192 8.95 5.22 -33.17
C LEU A 192 10.01 5.70 -32.17
N ASN A 193 11.24 5.21 -32.29
CA ASN A 193 12.34 5.63 -31.42
C ASN A 193 12.73 7.12 -31.65
N TYR A 194 12.64 7.60 -32.89
CA TYR A 194 12.78 9.02 -33.23
C TYR A 194 11.58 9.87 -32.81
N ALA A 195 10.37 9.29 -32.78
CA ALA A 195 9.13 9.95 -32.39
C ALA A 195 8.97 10.16 -30.87
N ILE A 196 9.82 9.58 -30.03
CA ILE A 196 9.75 9.70 -28.57
C ILE A 196 10.88 10.59 -28.04
N ASN A 197 10.51 11.71 -27.41
CA ASN A 197 11.37 12.58 -26.64
C ASN A 197 11.70 11.95 -25.28
N LYS A 198 12.79 11.19 -25.26
CA LYS A 198 13.29 10.50 -24.07
C LYS A 198 13.75 11.44 -22.97
N SER A 199 14.24 12.63 -23.32
CA SER A 199 14.66 13.64 -22.35
C SER A 199 13.48 14.20 -21.57
N GLU A 200 12.36 14.46 -22.26
CA GLU A 200 11.10 14.83 -21.61
C GLU A 200 10.53 13.67 -20.79
N ASN A 201 10.50 12.45 -21.35
CA ASN A 201 10.03 11.26 -20.65
C ASN A 201 10.82 10.99 -19.35
N ALA A 202 12.14 11.08 -19.40
CA ALA A 202 13.01 10.98 -18.22
C ALA A 202 12.70 12.09 -17.20
N PHE A 203 12.55 13.33 -17.69
CA PHE A 203 12.32 14.49 -16.83
C PHE A 203 11.02 14.39 -16.04
N VAL A 204 9.91 14.02 -16.70
CA VAL A 204 8.60 13.88 -16.04
C VAL A 204 8.56 12.71 -15.07
N SER A 205 9.31 11.63 -15.33
CA SER A 205 9.39 10.47 -14.45
C SER A 205 10.20 10.73 -13.17
N LEU A 206 11.48 11.10 -13.30
CA LEU A 206 12.43 11.17 -12.17
C LEU A 206 13.42 12.34 -12.27
N MET A 207 13.20 13.31 -13.16
CA MET A 207 14.07 14.48 -13.33
C MET A 207 15.55 14.10 -13.50
N TYR A 208 16.40 14.40 -12.52
CA TYR A 208 17.85 14.14 -12.58
C TYR A 208 18.22 12.66 -12.43
N SER A 209 17.30 11.86 -11.87
CA SER A 209 17.47 10.44 -11.58
C SER A 209 17.00 9.51 -12.71
N ALA A 210 16.50 10.07 -13.81
CA ALA A 210 16.35 9.34 -15.07
C ALA A 210 17.33 9.91 -16.11
N LYS A 211 18.15 9.05 -16.71
CA LYS A 211 19.09 9.42 -17.77
C LYS A 211 18.57 8.93 -19.12
N PRO A 212 18.22 9.82 -20.07
CA PRO A 212 17.63 9.41 -21.34
C PRO A 212 18.58 8.55 -22.18
N ILE A 213 18.03 7.52 -22.85
CA ILE A 213 18.82 6.62 -23.72
C ILE A 213 18.66 7.00 -25.19
N GLU A 214 19.45 7.96 -25.65
CA GLU A 214 19.44 8.39 -27.06
C GLU A 214 20.22 7.45 -27.98
N VAL A 215 21.18 6.69 -27.43
CA VAL A 215 21.99 5.71 -28.17
C VAL A 215 21.77 4.34 -27.54
N PRO A 216 20.71 3.61 -27.94
CA PRO A 216 20.37 2.34 -27.33
C PRO A 216 21.39 1.28 -27.73
N THR A 217 22.02 0.66 -26.74
CA THR A 217 23.03 -0.40 -26.91
C THR A 217 22.65 -1.69 -26.20
N GLY A 218 21.57 -1.71 -25.42
CA GLY A 218 21.25 -2.80 -24.49
C GLY A 218 22.19 -2.89 -23.29
N LEU A 219 23.01 -1.85 -23.06
CA LEU A 219 23.91 -1.75 -21.92
C LEU A 219 23.64 -0.47 -21.12
N PRO A 220 23.75 -0.53 -19.78
CA PRO A 220 23.81 0.66 -18.92
C PRO A 220 24.86 1.64 -19.43
N LEU A 221 24.61 2.95 -19.29
CA LEU A 221 25.45 4.01 -19.82
C LEU A 221 26.91 3.88 -19.36
N GLU A 222 27.12 3.52 -18.09
CA GLU A 222 28.46 3.35 -17.50
C GLU A 222 29.20 2.11 -18.04
N LEU A 223 28.47 1.08 -18.50
CA LEU A 223 29.06 -0.13 -19.08
C LEU A 223 29.41 0.02 -20.56
N VAL A 224 28.80 0.98 -21.27
CA VAL A 224 29.09 1.23 -22.68
C VAL A 224 30.56 1.60 -22.87
N ASP A 225 31.10 2.49 -22.05
CA ASP A 225 32.49 2.92 -22.18
C ASP A 225 33.51 1.85 -21.80
N MET A 226 33.12 0.95 -20.89
CA MET A 226 33.94 -0.16 -20.44
C MET A 226 34.02 -1.28 -21.50
N TRP A 227 32.89 -1.64 -22.09
CA TRP A 227 32.80 -2.86 -22.91
C TRP A 227 32.77 -2.61 -24.42
N VAL A 228 32.20 -1.50 -24.88
CA VAL A 228 32.05 -1.24 -26.33
C VAL A 228 33.30 -0.57 -26.87
N LYS A 229 33.85 -1.10 -27.95
CA LYS A 229 35.06 -0.57 -28.58
C LYS A 229 34.83 0.84 -29.17
N PRO A 230 35.79 1.78 -29.06
CA PRO A 230 35.64 3.15 -29.55
C PRO A 230 35.20 3.26 -31.03
N GLU A 231 35.76 2.43 -31.89
CA GLU A 231 35.44 2.33 -33.32
C GLU A 231 34.01 1.86 -33.59
N VAL A 232 33.45 1.03 -32.69
CA VAL A 232 32.06 0.61 -32.75
C VAL A 232 31.16 1.72 -32.21
N LYS A 233 31.54 2.35 -31.09
CA LYS A 233 30.80 3.48 -30.50
C LYS A 233 30.58 4.62 -31.50
N ALA A 234 31.61 4.95 -32.29
CA ALA A 234 31.53 6.00 -33.32
C ALA A 234 30.53 5.71 -34.45
N ARG A 235 30.12 4.45 -34.63
CA ARG A 235 29.17 4.01 -35.67
C ARG A 235 27.74 3.83 -35.15
N LEU A 236 27.53 3.88 -33.83
CA LEU A 236 26.20 3.72 -33.25
C LEU A 236 25.28 4.87 -33.67
N LYS A 237 24.07 4.53 -34.10
CA LYS A 237 23.03 5.49 -34.48
C LYS A 237 22.49 6.18 -33.23
N SER A 238 22.36 7.50 -33.32
CA SER A 238 21.64 8.30 -32.33
C SER A 238 20.17 8.43 -32.73
N TYR A 239 19.30 8.15 -31.76
CA TYR A 239 17.85 8.32 -31.81
C TYR A 239 17.43 9.47 -30.87
N LYS A 240 18.07 10.63 -31.08
CA LYS A 240 17.59 11.91 -30.56
C LYS A 240 16.20 12.20 -31.12
N TYR A 241 15.37 12.89 -30.33
CA TYR A 241 14.01 13.22 -30.73
C TYR A 241 13.98 13.98 -32.07
N ASP A 242 13.34 13.37 -33.06
CA ASP A 242 13.24 13.88 -34.44
C ASP A 242 11.94 13.33 -35.08
N PRO A 243 10.78 13.95 -34.77
CA PRO A 243 9.50 13.48 -35.29
C PRO A 243 9.38 13.66 -36.81
N GLU A 244 10.10 14.60 -37.42
CA GLU A 244 10.09 14.81 -38.87
C GLU A 244 10.75 13.64 -39.59
N LYS A 245 11.93 13.20 -39.11
CA LYS A 245 12.59 12.00 -39.61
C LYS A 245 11.75 10.75 -39.38
N ALA A 246 11.09 10.62 -38.22
CA ALA A 246 10.16 9.53 -37.97
C ALA A 246 9.03 9.50 -39.00
N GLU A 247 8.48 10.66 -39.35
CA GLU A 247 7.43 10.80 -40.37
C GLU A 247 7.93 10.44 -41.77
N GLU A 248 9.12 10.90 -42.16
CA GLU A 248 9.75 10.52 -43.44
C GLU A 248 9.95 9.00 -43.54
N MET A 249 10.46 8.38 -42.47
CA MET A 249 10.64 6.93 -42.39
C MET A 249 9.32 6.19 -42.55
N LEU A 250 8.25 6.59 -41.83
CA LEU A 250 6.93 5.96 -41.98
C LEU A 250 6.38 6.10 -43.41
N LYS A 251 6.50 7.28 -44.03
CA LYS A 251 6.08 7.49 -45.42
C LYS A 251 6.85 6.61 -46.41
N SER A 252 8.16 6.46 -46.22
CA SER A 252 9.00 5.57 -47.06
C SER A 252 8.60 4.10 -46.96
N LEU A 253 7.99 3.69 -45.83
CA LEU A 253 7.44 2.36 -45.63
C LEU A 253 6.00 2.22 -46.18
N GLY A 254 5.46 3.28 -46.79
CA GLY A 254 4.11 3.32 -47.37
C GLY A 254 3.00 3.59 -46.37
N PHE A 255 3.31 4.08 -45.17
CA PHE A 255 2.28 4.52 -44.22
C PHE A 255 1.75 5.89 -44.63
N GLU A 256 0.44 6.05 -44.53
CA GLU A 256 -0.26 7.29 -44.85
C GLU A 256 -0.98 7.83 -43.62
N LYS A 257 -1.02 9.15 -43.46
CA LYS A 257 -1.71 9.78 -42.32
C LYS A 257 -3.17 10.01 -42.69
N GLY A 258 -4.08 9.40 -41.94
CA GLY A 258 -5.52 9.57 -42.11
C GLY A 258 -5.97 11.01 -41.82
N ALA A 259 -7.21 11.33 -42.22
CA ALA A 259 -7.80 12.66 -42.00
C ALA A 259 -7.95 13.01 -40.51
N ASP A 260 -8.00 12.00 -39.64
CA ASP A 260 -8.02 12.10 -38.18
C ASP A 260 -6.62 12.19 -37.55
N GLY A 261 -5.56 12.26 -38.37
CA GLY A 261 -4.18 12.34 -37.92
C GLY A 261 -3.56 11.00 -37.52
N ILE A 262 -4.28 9.88 -37.64
CA ILE A 262 -3.79 8.54 -37.27
C ILE A 262 -3.11 7.88 -38.47
N TRP A 263 -1.94 7.29 -38.27
CA TRP A 263 -1.23 6.57 -39.32
C TRP A 263 -1.97 5.30 -39.73
N VAL A 264 -2.00 5.03 -41.03
CA VAL A 264 -2.59 3.85 -41.66
C VAL A 264 -1.49 3.13 -42.42
N ALA A 265 -1.31 1.86 -42.14
CA ALA A 265 -0.35 1.01 -42.82
C ALA A 265 -0.78 0.69 -44.26
N PRO A 266 0.15 0.27 -45.15
CA PRO A 266 -0.17 -0.17 -46.51
C PRO A 266 -1.26 -1.24 -46.62
N ASN A 267 -1.43 -2.07 -45.59
CA ASN A 267 -2.47 -3.11 -45.53
C ASN A 267 -3.83 -2.59 -45.00
N GLY A 268 -3.98 -1.27 -44.84
CA GLY A 268 -5.19 -0.64 -44.32
C GLY A 268 -5.35 -0.69 -42.79
N LYS A 269 -4.43 -1.34 -42.05
CA LYS A 269 -4.49 -1.37 -40.58
C LYS A 269 -4.17 0.01 -40.03
N ARG A 270 -5.04 0.52 -39.16
CA ARG A 270 -4.81 1.77 -38.42
C ARG A 270 -3.84 1.53 -37.27
N MET A 271 -2.98 2.51 -36.99
CA MET A 271 -1.98 2.46 -35.93
C MET A 271 -2.62 2.81 -34.58
N GLU A 272 -3.38 1.85 -34.05
CA GLU A 272 -4.01 1.92 -32.73
C GLU A 272 -3.60 0.68 -31.93
N PHE A 273 -3.06 0.89 -30.71
CA PHE A 273 -2.48 -0.19 -29.90
C PHE A 273 -2.77 -0.01 -28.41
N GLU A 274 -2.84 -1.12 -27.67
CA GLU A 274 -2.84 -1.14 -26.22
C GLU A 274 -1.41 -1.20 -25.64
N LEU A 275 -1.12 -0.37 -24.64
CA LEU A 275 0.11 -0.37 -23.85
C LEU A 275 -0.16 -0.84 -22.42
N ILE A 276 0.43 -1.97 -22.05
CA ILE A 276 0.42 -2.47 -20.66
C ILE A 276 1.63 -1.94 -19.88
N PHE A 277 1.45 -1.63 -18.60
CA PHE A 277 2.53 -1.08 -17.75
C PHE A 277 2.27 -1.33 -16.26
N PRO A 278 3.32 -1.33 -15.41
CA PRO A 278 3.16 -1.52 -13.97
C PRO A 278 2.58 -0.25 -13.32
N ALA A 279 1.29 -0.25 -12.98
CA ALA A 279 0.58 0.95 -12.54
C ALA A 279 0.96 1.42 -11.12
N GLU A 280 1.49 0.53 -10.30
CA GLU A 280 1.86 0.80 -8.90
C GLU A 280 3.20 1.56 -8.79
N LEU A 281 4.04 1.45 -9.82
CA LEU A 281 5.36 2.07 -9.87
C LEU A 281 5.24 3.47 -10.47
N ALA A 282 5.16 4.50 -9.62
CA ALA A 282 4.88 5.88 -10.03
C ALA A 282 5.81 6.41 -11.13
N ASP A 283 7.11 6.07 -11.08
CA ASP A 283 8.10 6.46 -12.09
C ASP A 283 7.90 5.76 -13.44
N TRP A 284 7.48 4.50 -13.42
CA TRP A 284 7.20 3.70 -14.62
C TRP A 284 5.85 4.02 -15.24
N ALA A 285 4.85 4.29 -14.41
CA ALA A 285 3.54 4.78 -14.83
C ALA A 285 3.68 6.12 -15.57
N ALA A 286 4.43 7.08 -15.01
CA ALA A 286 4.72 8.34 -15.66
C ALA A 286 5.45 8.17 -17.00
N ALA A 287 6.38 7.21 -17.09
CA ALA A 287 7.08 6.91 -18.35
C ALA A 287 6.13 6.34 -19.40
N ALA A 288 5.22 5.44 -19.01
CA ALA A 288 4.22 4.84 -19.88
C ALA A 288 3.22 5.88 -20.40
N GLU A 289 2.69 6.71 -19.50
CA GLU A 289 1.73 7.77 -19.82
C GLU A 289 2.31 8.78 -20.79
N ASN A 290 3.51 9.30 -20.50
CA ASN A 290 4.15 10.28 -21.36
C ASN A 290 4.56 9.67 -22.72
N ALA A 291 5.03 8.42 -22.77
CA ALA A 291 5.32 7.75 -24.04
C ALA A 291 4.05 7.54 -24.89
N ALA A 292 2.94 7.11 -24.27
CA ALA A 292 1.65 6.94 -24.94
C ALA A 292 1.09 8.27 -25.47
N GLU A 293 1.21 9.35 -24.71
CA GLU A 293 0.81 10.70 -25.13
C GLU A 293 1.61 11.16 -26.36
N GLN A 294 2.94 11.04 -26.31
CA GLN A 294 3.82 11.46 -27.40
C GLN A 294 3.55 10.66 -28.69
N LEU A 295 3.39 9.33 -28.58
CA LEU A 295 3.05 8.47 -29.70
C LEU A 295 1.67 8.81 -30.28
N THR A 296 0.68 9.04 -29.42
CA THR A 296 -0.69 9.42 -29.85
C THR A 296 -0.69 10.75 -30.59
N LYS A 297 0.06 11.74 -30.10
CA LYS A 297 0.25 13.04 -30.76
C LYS A 297 0.97 12.90 -32.11
N PHE A 298 1.90 11.96 -32.22
CA PHE A 298 2.60 11.67 -33.48
C PHE A 298 1.69 10.99 -34.53
N GLY A 299 0.61 10.33 -34.08
CA GLY A 299 -0.39 9.64 -34.92
C GLY A 299 -0.44 8.13 -34.72
N ILE A 300 0.22 7.61 -33.68
CA ILE A 300 0.15 6.22 -33.24
C ILE A 300 -0.69 6.19 -31.97
N LYS A 301 -1.99 5.91 -32.09
CA LYS A 301 -2.92 6.01 -30.95
C LYS A 301 -2.63 4.89 -29.95
N VAL A 302 -2.31 5.26 -28.71
CA VAL A 302 -2.00 4.29 -27.64
C VAL A 302 -3.02 4.39 -26.52
N THR A 303 -3.66 3.26 -26.18
CA THR A 303 -4.55 3.15 -25.01
C THR A 303 -3.84 2.44 -23.87
N LEU A 304 -3.91 3.02 -22.67
CA LEU A 304 -3.20 2.53 -21.49
C LEU A 304 -4.01 1.48 -20.72
N ARG A 305 -3.36 0.39 -20.32
CA ARG A 305 -3.89 -0.61 -19.38
C ARG A 305 -2.90 -0.88 -18.25
N GLY A 306 -3.22 -0.40 -17.06
CA GLY A 306 -2.43 -0.65 -15.86
C GLY A 306 -2.52 -2.12 -15.41
N ILE A 307 -1.38 -2.71 -15.08
CA ILE A 307 -1.24 -4.07 -14.53
C ILE A 307 -0.39 -4.00 -13.26
N THR A 308 -0.56 -4.93 -12.32
CA THR A 308 0.31 -5.00 -11.14
C THR A 308 1.71 -5.47 -11.50
N PHE A 309 2.72 -5.04 -10.75
CA PHE A 309 4.11 -5.39 -11.03
C PHE A 309 4.37 -6.91 -11.00
N THR A 310 3.65 -7.65 -10.17
CA THR A 310 3.80 -9.11 -10.06
C THR A 310 3.20 -9.87 -11.25
N GLN A 311 2.22 -9.30 -11.94
CA GLN A 311 1.50 -9.96 -13.04
C GLN A 311 2.06 -9.65 -14.43
N ILE A 312 2.66 -8.47 -14.61
CA ILE A 312 3.06 -7.98 -15.94
C ILE A 312 4.02 -8.94 -16.67
N TYR A 313 4.87 -9.64 -15.93
CA TYR A 313 5.76 -10.67 -16.49
C TYR A 313 4.98 -11.83 -17.13
N GLU A 314 3.97 -12.37 -16.45
CA GLU A 314 3.14 -13.46 -16.95
C GLU A 314 2.33 -13.05 -18.18
N VAL A 315 1.80 -11.82 -18.15
CA VAL A 315 1.06 -11.25 -19.29
C VAL A 315 1.98 -11.13 -20.51
N VAL A 316 3.21 -10.64 -20.35
CA VAL A 316 4.18 -10.53 -21.44
C VAL A 316 4.54 -11.91 -22.00
N ILE A 317 4.76 -12.90 -21.13
CA ILE A 317 5.06 -14.27 -21.54
C ILE A 317 3.93 -14.89 -22.37
N SER A 318 2.68 -14.62 -22.00
CA SER A 318 1.51 -15.16 -22.70
C SER A 318 1.44 -14.77 -24.19
N GLY A 319 2.12 -13.68 -24.58
CA GLY A 319 2.08 -13.12 -25.94
C GLY A 319 0.77 -12.40 -26.30
N LYS A 320 -0.18 -12.29 -25.37
CA LYS A 320 -1.49 -11.63 -25.58
C LYS A 320 -1.45 -10.15 -25.21
N TRP A 321 -0.58 -9.40 -25.88
CA TRP A 321 -0.35 -7.97 -25.65
C TRP A 321 0.28 -7.35 -26.91
N GLU A 322 0.25 -6.01 -27.03
CA GLU A 322 0.75 -5.30 -28.21
C GLU A 322 2.02 -4.50 -27.90
N LEU A 323 1.91 -3.58 -26.93
CA LEU A 323 3.02 -2.82 -26.37
C LEU A 323 3.10 -3.07 -24.86
N ALA A 324 4.31 -3.08 -24.30
CA ALA A 324 4.51 -3.23 -22.86
C ALA A 324 5.65 -2.34 -22.36
N ILE A 325 5.49 -1.71 -21.20
CA ILE A 325 6.62 -1.17 -20.44
C ILE A 325 7.18 -2.28 -19.55
N GLN A 326 8.43 -2.68 -19.80
CA GLN A 326 9.19 -3.65 -19.01
C GLN A 326 10.63 -3.19 -18.82
N SER A 327 11.39 -3.87 -17.96
CA SER A 327 12.78 -3.48 -17.69
C SER A 327 13.72 -3.83 -18.85
N TRP A 328 14.58 -2.89 -19.22
CA TRP A 328 15.79 -3.17 -19.99
C TRP A 328 17.03 -3.06 -19.10
N GLY A 329 18.15 -3.60 -19.56
CA GLY A 329 19.37 -3.69 -18.77
C GLY A 329 19.23 -4.69 -17.64
N ALA A 330 20.18 -4.68 -16.73
CA ALA A 330 20.12 -5.50 -15.53
C ALA A 330 20.85 -4.79 -14.41
N GLY A 331 20.38 -4.95 -13.17
CA GLY A 331 21.03 -4.40 -11.98
C GLY A 331 22.44 -4.92 -11.68
N ASN A 332 23.14 -5.48 -12.67
CA ASN A 332 24.38 -6.22 -12.58
C ASN A 332 25.46 -5.54 -13.46
N PRO A 333 26.68 -5.36 -12.94
CA PRO A 333 27.76 -4.69 -13.66
C PRO A 333 28.38 -5.51 -14.81
N HIS A 334 27.99 -6.77 -15.00
CA HIS A 334 28.48 -7.59 -16.11
C HIS A 334 27.49 -7.56 -17.30
N CYS A 335 28.01 -7.27 -18.50
CA CYS A 335 27.24 -7.07 -19.74
C CYS A 335 26.29 -8.23 -20.10
N PHE A 336 26.71 -9.48 -19.88
CA PHE A 336 25.90 -10.69 -20.06
C PHE A 336 24.47 -10.54 -19.54
N PHE A 337 24.30 -10.03 -18.31
CA PHE A 337 22.99 -9.97 -17.67
C PHE A 337 22.06 -8.95 -18.32
N SER A 338 22.62 -7.83 -18.81
CA SER A 338 21.84 -6.80 -19.51
C SER A 338 21.30 -7.37 -20.83
N PHE A 339 22.17 -7.96 -21.65
CA PHE A 339 21.72 -8.57 -22.91
C PHE A 339 20.80 -9.78 -22.70
N TYR A 340 21.06 -10.58 -21.67
CA TYR A 340 20.18 -11.70 -21.32
C TYR A 340 18.78 -11.20 -20.96
N ASN A 341 18.67 -10.17 -20.12
CA ASN A 341 17.38 -9.56 -19.81
C ASN A 341 16.69 -9.03 -21.08
N ASP A 342 17.44 -8.31 -21.89
CA ASP A 342 16.90 -7.58 -23.03
C ASP A 342 16.42 -8.47 -24.18
N PHE A 343 17.13 -9.56 -24.47
CA PHE A 343 16.86 -10.44 -25.61
C PHE A 343 16.23 -11.77 -25.25
N ILE A 344 16.43 -12.27 -24.02
CA ILE A 344 16.04 -13.63 -23.63
C ILE A 344 14.94 -13.64 -22.58
N ASN A 345 15.07 -12.87 -21.49
CA ASN A 345 14.18 -12.95 -20.33
C ASN A 345 12.69 -12.77 -20.68
N TYR A 346 12.37 -11.82 -21.57
CA TYR A 346 11.00 -11.57 -22.04
C TYR A 346 10.67 -12.28 -23.36
N ASN A 347 11.61 -13.01 -23.95
CA ASN A 347 11.47 -13.61 -25.28
C ASN A 347 11.19 -15.12 -25.22
N TYR A 348 11.85 -15.86 -24.32
CA TYR A 348 11.75 -17.31 -24.22
C TYR A 348 11.92 -17.84 -22.78
N PRO A 349 10.88 -17.85 -21.94
CA PRO A 349 10.83 -18.78 -20.82
C PRO A 349 10.32 -20.12 -21.37
N VAL A 350 11.22 -21.10 -21.45
CA VAL A 350 10.94 -22.47 -21.92
C VAL A 350 9.60 -22.97 -21.35
N GLY A 351 8.66 -23.31 -22.22
CA GLY A 351 7.38 -23.96 -21.86
C GLY A 351 6.25 -23.04 -21.38
N LEU A 352 6.42 -21.71 -21.35
CA LEU A 352 5.43 -20.80 -20.73
C LEU A 352 4.69 -19.86 -21.70
N GLY A 353 5.22 -19.58 -22.90
CA GLY A 353 4.54 -18.78 -23.93
C GLY A 353 5.50 -18.14 -24.95
N PRO A 354 4.99 -17.43 -25.98
CA PRO A 354 5.81 -16.86 -27.05
C PRO A 354 6.57 -15.56 -26.70
N GLY A 355 6.31 -14.96 -25.53
CA GLY A 355 7.00 -13.75 -25.06
C GLY A 355 6.87 -12.56 -26.01
N ILE A 356 7.95 -11.76 -26.16
CA ILE A 356 8.06 -10.69 -27.16
C ILE A 356 8.20 -11.24 -28.59
N GLY A 357 8.59 -12.51 -28.76
CA GLY A 357 8.69 -13.17 -30.06
C GLY A 357 9.76 -12.62 -31.01
N PHE A 358 10.80 -11.97 -30.50
CA PHE A 358 11.92 -11.44 -31.28
C PHE A 358 12.79 -12.58 -31.83
N ASN A 359 13.07 -12.57 -33.14
CA ASN A 359 13.86 -13.62 -33.76
C ASN A 359 15.36 -13.51 -33.39
N LEU A 360 15.86 -14.46 -32.60
CA LEU A 360 17.25 -14.51 -32.15
C LEU A 360 18.22 -15.08 -33.19
N LYS A 361 17.73 -15.79 -34.21
CA LYS A 361 18.54 -16.33 -35.32
C LYS A 361 18.16 -15.62 -36.61
N ARG A 362 18.93 -14.61 -36.99
CA ARG A 362 18.56 -13.72 -38.10
C ARG A 362 19.76 -13.14 -38.83
N GLU A 363 19.53 -12.68 -40.04
CA GLU A 363 20.45 -11.77 -40.72
C GLU A 363 20.29 -10.34 -40.18
N SER A 364 21.42 -9.66 -40.00
CA SER A 364 21.51 -8.24 -39.68
C SER A 364 22.42 -7.54 -40.68
N GLY A 365 22.02 -6.38 -41.19
CA GLY A 365 22.80 -5.63 -42.18
C GLY A 365 24.20 -5.24 -41.70
N CYS A 366 24.37 -4.95 -40.41
CA CYS A 366 25.68 -4.60 -39.84
C CYS A 366 26.64 -5.77 -39.62
N CYS A 367 26.14 -7.01 -39.47
CA CYS A 367 26.94 -8.12 -38.93
C CYS A 367 26.65 -9.49 -39.58
N GLY A 368 25.82 -9.57 -40.63
CA GLY A 368 25.49 -10.82 -41.33
C GLY A 368 24.52 -11.73 -40.57
N SER A 369 24.53 -13.03 -40.89
CA SER A 369 23.74 -14.06 -40.21
C SER A 369 24.30 -14.32 -38.81
N MET A 370 23.46 -14.18 -37.77
CA MET A 370 23.89 -14.29 -36.38
C MET A 370 22.92 -15.10 -35.53
N ASP A 371 23.50 -15.85 -34.60
CA ASP A 371 22.83 -16.45 -33.45
C ASP A 371 23.03 -15.54 -32.22
N ILE A 372 22.06 -14.66 -31.97
CA ILE A 372 22.11 -13.65 -30.91
C ILE A 372 22.22 -14.33 -29.54
N GLU A 373 21.48 -15.42 -29.32
CA GLU A 373 21.53 -16.16 -28.06
C GLU A 373 22.94 -16.73 -27.81
N GLY A 374 23.53 -17.36 -28.83
CA GLY A 374 24.91 -17.85 -28.77
C GLY A 374 25.91 -16.74 -28.47
N LEU A 375 25.77 -15.57 -29.11
CA LEU A 375 26.63 -14.40 -28.85
C LEU A 375 26.47 -13.90 -27.41
N ILE A 376 25.26 -13.85 -26.87
CA ILE A 376 25.03 -13.45 -25.46
C ILE A 376 25.80 -14.38 -24.54
N TYR A 377 25.69 -15.70 -24.71
CA TYR A 377 26.46 -16.65 -23.89
C TYR A 377 27.97 -16.46 -24.02
N ARG A 378 28.48 -16.20 -25.23
CA ARG A 378 29.90 -15.90 -25.46
C ARG A 378 30.41 -14.67 -24.71
N THR A 379 29.56 -13.69 -24.38
CA THR A 379 29.99 -12.54 -23.56
C THR A 379 30.49 -12.93 -22.16
N GLY A 380 30.08 -14.08 -21.65
CA GLY A 380 30.52 -14.61 -20.36
C GLY A 380 31.44 -15.83 -20.48
N GLU A 381 31.80 -16.28 -21.69
CA GLU A 381 32.66 -17.45 -21.87
C GLU A 381 34.14 -17.10 -21.68
N GLY A 382 34.88 -18.01 -21.05
CA GLY A 382 36.32 -17.80 -20.79
C GLY A 382 36.62 -16.59 -19.90
N PHE A 383 37.87 -16.14 -19.96
CA PHE A 383 38.39 -15.02 -19.17
C PHE A 383 39.11 -13.96 -20.03
N ASP A 384 39.08 -14.09 -21.36
CA ASP A 384 39.69 -13.11 -22.27
C ASP A 384 38.74 -11.92 -22.46
N SER A 385 39.08 -10.81 -21.81
CA SER A 385 38.28 -9.59 -21.89
C SER A 385 38.25 -8.96 -23.28
N GLU A 386 39.30 -9.13 -24.10
CA GLU A 386 39.28 -8.54 -25.45
C GLU A 386 38.38 -9.33 -26.40
N GLU A 387 38.41 -10.67 -26.35
CA GLU A 387 37.44 -11.48 -27.09
C GLU A 387 36.00 -11.14 -26.67
N GLN A 388 35.76 -11.02 -25.37
CA GLN A 388 34.45 -10.63 -24.84
C GLN A 388 34.01 -9.25 -25.33
N ARG A 389 34.91 -8.26 -25.37
CA ARG A 389 34.61 -6.90 -25.86
C ARG A 389 34.23 -6.88 -27.34
N GLU A 390 34.79 -7.75 -28.18
CA GLU A 390 34.37 -7.88 -29.58
C GLU A 390 32.92 -8.37 -29.70
N VAL A 391 32.58 -9.41 -28.93
CA VAL A 391 31.22 -9.97 -28.90
C VAL A 391 30.22 -8.94 -28.35
N VAL A 392 30.58 -8.25 -27.25
CA VAL A 392 29.75 -7.20 -26.66
C VAL A 392 29.55 -6.04 -27.61
N SER A 393 30.59 -5.62 -28.33
CA SER A 393 30.50 -4.55 -29.32
C SER A 393 29.57 -4.92 -30.48
N THR A 394 29.62 -6.17 -30.91
CA THR A 394 28.70 -6.72 -31.91
C THR A 394 27.25 -6.67 -31.41
N LEU A 395 26.98 -7.17 -30.20
CA LEU A 395 25.63 -7.15 -29.61
C LEU A 395 25.10 -5.74 -29.38
N ALA A 396 25.96 -4.79 -28.98
CA ALA A 396 25.58 -3.39 -28.83
C ALA A 396 25.13 -2.77 -30.17
N MET A 397 25.84 -3.08 -31.26
CA MET A 397 25.45 -2.66 -32.61
C MET A 397 24.12 -3.32 -33.04
N VAL A 398 23.96 -4.62 -32.74
CA VAL A 398 22.72 -5.35 -33.03
C VAL A 398 21.53 -4.74 -32.30
N TYR A 399 21.66 -4.43 -31.01
CA TYR A 399 20.59 -3.75 -30.28
C TYR A 399 20.28 -2.38 -30.90
N ASN A 400 21.30 -1.60 -31.20
CA ASN A 400 21.16 -0.24 -31.74
C ASN A 400 20.44 -0.22 -33.09
N GLU A 401 20.71 -1.18 -33.97
CA GLU A 401 20.07 -1.27 -35.26
C GLU A 401 18.73 -2.00 -35.22
N GLN A 402 18.64 -3.10 -34.48
CA GLN A 402 17.46 -3.97 -34.52
C GLN A 402 16.39 -3.59 -33.50
N LEU A 403 16.71 -2.85 -32.43
CA LEU A 403 15.76 -2.35 -31.43
C LEU A 403 14.73 -3.41 -31.00
N PRO A 404 15.12 -4.44 -30.23
CA PRO A 404 14.15 -5.41 -29.67
C PRO A 404 13.12 -4.72 -28.74
N GLY A 405 13.50 -3.58 -28.17
CA GLY A 405 12.63 -2.61 -27.50
C GLY A 405 13.27 -1.21 -27.57
N ILE A 406 12.54 -0.19 -27.12
CA ILE A 406 13.05 1.18 -26.99
C ILE A 406 13.31 1.47 -25.51
N PRO A 407 14.58 1.45 -25.05
CA PRO A 407 14.92 1.90 -23.72
C PRO A 407 14.65 3.40 -23.63
N LEU A 408 13.85 3.82 -22.65
CA LEU A 408 13.45 5.23 -22.51
C LEU A 408 14.54 5.99 -21.75
N TRP A 409 14.88 5.49 -20.55
CA TRP A 409 15.89 6.06 -19.69
C TRP A 409 16.51 5.00 -18.77
N GLU A 410 17.73 5.24 -18.29
CA GLU A 410 18.36 4.48 -17.20
C GLU A 410 17.99 5.12 -15.86
N ARG A 411 17.59 4.29 -14.90
CA ARG A 411 17.23 4.72 -13.55
C ARG A 411 18.49 4.87 -12.69
N TYR A 412 18.59 6.01 -12.03
CA TYR A 412 19.44 6.25 -10.88
C TYR A 412 18.53 6.38 -9.66
N GLY A 413 19.01 6.00 -8.47
CA GLY A 413 18.28 6.26 -7.24
C GLY A 413 18.04 7.75 -7.04
N ASN A 414 16.96 8.12 -6.37
CA ASN A 414 16.82 9.43 -5.73
C ASN A 414 16.56 9.21 -4.24
N ASN A 415 17.53 8.59 -3.60
CA ASN A 415 17.39 8.04 -2.27
C ASN A 415 17.50 9.16 -1.22
N PRO A 416 16.42 9.51 -0.51
CA PRO A 416 16.51 10.47 0.59
C PRO A 416 17.40 9.90 1.69
N VAL A 417 18.29 10.74 2.20
CA VAL A 417 19.24 10.45 3.27
C VAL A 417 19.07 11.51 4.34
N LEU A 418 18.68 11.07 5.54
CA LEU A 418 18.56 11.92 6.71
C LEU A 418 19.88 11.91 7.49
N GLU A 419 20.50 13.08 7.63
CA GLU A 419 21.73 13.29 8.38
C GLU A 419 21.42 13.98 9.71
N GLY A 420 22.05 13.54 10.79
CA GLY A 420 22.13 14.28 12.05
C GLY A 420 20.91 14.12 12.98
N VAL A 421 19.89 13.36 12.57
CA VAL A 421 18.72 13.04 13.42
C VAL A 421 18.97 11.76 14.22
N ARG A 422 19.18 10.63 13.52
CA ARG A 422 19.55 9.33 14.13
C ARG A 422 20.86 8.79 13.61
N VAL A 423 21.16 9.04 12.34
CA VAL A 423 22.37 8.59 11.66
C VAL A 423 23.26 9.77 11.28
N GLU A 424 24.56 9.65 11.52
CA GLU A 424 25.59 10.59 11.04
C GLU A 424 26.70 9.87 10.27
N GLY A 425 27.48 10.63 9.50
CA GLY A 425 28.67 10.14 8.83
C GLY A 425 28.41 9.53 7.46
N TRP A 426 27.31 9.94 6.81
CA TRP A 426 27.04 9.56 5.43
C TRP A 426 28.18 10.06 4.52
N PRO A 427 28.78 9.20 3.68
CA PRO A 427 29.80 9.64 2.74
C PRO A 427 29.26 10.71 1.79
N SER A 428 30.13 11.57 1.26
CA SER A 428 29.74 12.51 0.19
C SER A 428 29.06 11.77 -0.97
N PRO A 429 28.05 12.35 -1.65
CA PRO A 429 27.43 11.75 -2.83
C PRO A 429 28.43 11.38 -3.95
N ALA A 430 29.58 12.06 -4.02
CA ALA A 430 30.65 11.75 -4.98
C ALA A 430 31.53 10.55 -4.58
N HIS A 431 31.33 10.01 -3.38
CA HIS A 431 32.12 8.89 -2.87
C HIS A 431 31.92 7.63 -3.74
N TRP A 432 33.01 6.91 -4.01
CA TRP A 432 33.02 5.76 -4.94
C TRP A 432 31.99 4.68 -4.59
N LEU A 433 31.65 4.53 -3.31
CA LEU A 433 30.67 3.55 -2.85
C LEU A 433 29.29 3.76 -3.48
N TRP A 434 28.92 5.00 -3.81
CA TRP A 434 27.66 5.32 -4.49
C TRP A 434 27.66 5.00 -5.99
N LYS A 435 28.79 4.56 -6.55
CA LYS A 435 28.85 4.02 -7.93
C LYS A 435 28.37 2.57 -8.01
N GLN A 436 28.17 1.91 -6.87
CA GLN A 436 27.65 0.54 -6.86
C GLN A 436 26.16 0.54 -7.17
N SER A 437 25.69 -0.56 -7.78
CA SER A 437 24.27 -0.79 -8.07
C SER A 437 23.44 -0.85 -6.79
N LEU A 438 22.40 -0.02 -6.72
CA LEU A 438 21.51 0.05 -5.56
C LEU A 438 20.87 -1.30 -5.17
N TYR A 439 20.53 -2.14 -6.16
CA TYR A 439 19.78 -3.39 -5.93
C TYR A 439 20.62 -4.65 -6.04
N ALA A 440 21.83 -4.57 -6.59
CA ALA A 440 22.77 -5.68 -6.50
C ALA A 440 23.71 -5.51 -5.31
N ASP A 441 24.47 -4.43 -5.27
CA ASP A 441 25.61 -4.25 -4.38
C ASP A 441 25.36 -3.00 -3.51
N ASN A 442 24.24 -3.03 -2.76
CA ASN A 442 23.69 -1.88 -2.07
C ASN A 442 24.72 -1.22 -1.12
N PRO A 443 25.04 0.06 -1.31
CA PRO A 443 26.09 0.73 -0.55
C PRO A 443 25.77 0.82 0.94
N VAL A 444 24.50 1.00 1.32
CA VAL A 444 24.09 1.13 2.72
C VAL A 444 24.16 -0.22 3.44
N VAL A 445 23.76 -1.30 2.78
CA VAL A 445 23.90 -2.67 3.33
C VAL A 445 25.38 -2.98 3.60
N LEU A 446 26.28 -2.62 2.67
CA LEU A 446 27.72 -2.76 2.86
C LEU A 446 28.22 -1.93 4.04
N MET A 447 27.78 -0.67 4.18
CA MET A 447 28.15 0.18 5.30
C MET A 447 27.71 -0.40 6.65
N LEU A 448 26.47 -0.91 6.72
CA LEU A 448 25.91 -1.54 7.91
C LEU A 448 26.67 -2.81 8.29
N ALA A 449 26.89 -3.72 7.34
CA ALA A 449 27.57 -5.00 7.57
C ALA A 449 29.06 -4.84 7.92
N MET A 450 29.73 -3.89 7.27
CA MET A 450 31.17 -3.68 7.45
C MET A 450 31.50 -2.66 8.55
N GLY A 451 30.51 -1.94 9.08
CA GLY A 451 30.70 -0.90 10.07
C GLY A 451 31.41 0.33 9.52
N LEU A 452 31.12 0.70 8.27
CA LEU A 452 31.80 1.77 7.54
C LEU A 452 30.98 3.06 7.55
N TYR A 453 31.68 4.19 7.69
CA TYR A 453 31.16 5.56 7.56
C TYR A 453 30.01 5.92 8.52
N ILE A 454 28.79 5.43 8.26
CA ILE A 454 27.59 5.72 9.04
C ILE A 454 27.68 5.18 10.46
N ARG A 455 27.06 5.90 11.39
CA ARG A 455 26.98 5.56 12.82
C ARG A 455 25.80 6.30 13.48
N PRO A 456 25.34 5.86 14.66
CA PRO A 456 24.39 6.64 15.44
C PRO A 456 24.94 8.03 15.78
N VAL A 457 24.07 9.03 15.84
CA VAL A 457 24.46 10.38 16.31
C VAL A 457 25.02 10.28 17.74
N GLY A 458 26.16 10.93 17.98
CA GLY A 458 26.84 10.91 19.29
C GLY A 458 27.58 9.61 19.62
N TRP A 459 27.75 8.69 18.64
CA TRP A 459 28.46 7.43 18.83
C TRP A 459 29.93 7.64 19.23
N LYS A 460 30.37 6.93 20.27
CA LYS A 460 31.77 6.84 20.71
C LYS A 460 32.26 5.39 20.52
N PRO A 461 33.50 5.16 20.04
CA PRO A 461 34.08 3.83 20.00
C PRO A 461 34.35 3.37 21.44
N VAL A 462 33.59 2.39 21.94
CA VAL A 462 33.83 1.86 23.28
C VAL A 462 34.07 0.35 23.20
N GLY A 463 35.23 -0.07 23.71
CA GLY A 463 35.49 -1.48 24.03
C GLY A 463 34.45 -1.96 25.04
N VAL A 464 33.98 -3.19 24.84
CA VAL A 464 33.03 -3.97 25.66
C VAL A 464 32.41 -3.15 26.80
N VAL A 465 31.37 -2.39 26.47
CA VAL A 465 30.45 -1.84 27.46
C VAL A 465 29.24 -2.73 27.45
N GLU A 466 29.00 -3.38 28.58
CA GLU A 466 27.74 -4.06 28.87
C GLU A 466 26.57 -3.14 28.54
N VAL A 467 25.53 -3.72 27.94
CA VAL A 467 24.25 -3.08 27.72
C VAL A 467 23.85 -2.34 29.01
N PRO A 468 23.66 -1.01 28.98
CA PRO A 468 23.16 -0.27 30.13
C PRO A 468 21.90 -0.95 30.66
N ARG A 469 21.78 -1.10 31.98
CA ARG A 469 20.55 -1.61 32.63
C ARG A 469 19.30 -0.79 32.25
N GLU A 470 19.50 0.40 31.68
CA GLU A 470 18.48 1.30 31.14
C GLU A 470 17.97 0.91 29.73
N LEU A 471 18.50 -0.13 29.09
CA LEU A 471 17.98 -0.69 27.82
C LEU A 471 17.18 -2.00 28.02
N LYS A 472 16.43 -2.09 29.11
CA LYS A 472 15.21 -2.93 29.18
C LYS A 472 14.00 -2.04 28.94
N GLY A 473 13.64 -1.87 27.67
CA GLY A 473 12.49 -1.07 27.27
C GLY A 473 12.49 -0.66 25.80
N ALA A 474 12.87 -1.57 24.90
CA ALA A 474 12.55 -1.45 23.48
C ALA A 474 11.44 -2.45 23.13
N VAL A 475 10.32 -2.27 23.82
CA VAL A 475 8.99 -2.67 23.36
C VAL A 475 8.18 -1.42 23.66
N ARG A 476 7.83 -0.65 22.62
CA ARG A 476 6.87 0.44 22.78
C ARG A 476 5.59 -0.22 23.29
N VAL A 477 5.22 0.07 24.53
CA VAL A 477 4.03 -0.54 25.12
C VAL A 477 2.84 0.11 24.41
N LEU A 478 1.86 -0.69 24.00
CA LEU A 478 0.58 -0.24 23.44
C LEU A 478 -0.04 0.94 24.22
N THR A 479 0.21 1.00 25.53
CA THR A 479 -0.22 2.08 26.42
C THR A 479 0.37 3.43 26.05
N ASP A 480 1.61 3.50 25.57
CA ASP A 480 2.31 4.76 25.28
C ASP A 480 1.81 5.37 23.96
N GLU A 481 1.57 4.52 22.95
CA GLU A 481 0.96 4.97 21.69
C GLU A 481 -0.47 5.44 21.96
N VAL A 482 -1.30 4.64 22.63
CA VAL A 482 -2.70 5.04 22.90
C VAL A 482 -2.79 6.26 23.85
N ALA A 483 -1.86 6.41 24.80
CA ALA A 483 -1.81 7.56 25.69
C ALA A 483 -1.47 8.87 24.96
N GLU A 484 -0.63 8.83 23.92
CA GLU A 484 -0.30 10.00 23.10
C GLU A 484 -1.55 10.55 22.38
N PHE A 485 -2.44 9.66 21.92
CA PHE A 485 -3.67 10.05 21.21
C PHE A 485 -4.84 10.40 22.15
N MET A 486 -4.80 9.99 23.43
CA MET A 486 -5.91 10.14 24.39
C MET A 486 -6.38 11.60 24.61
N PRO A 487 -5.48 12.60 24.77
CA PRO A 487 -5.89 13.99 24.96
C PRO A 487 -6.64 14.55 23.75
N TRP A 488 -6.24 14.15 22.54
CA TRP A 488 -6.84 14.60 21.29
C TRP A 488 -8.27 14.10 21.15
N ILE A 489 -8.55 12.85 21.55
CA ILE A 489 -9.90 12.26 21.56
C ILE A 489 -10.82 13.00 22.53
N LEU A 490 -10.41 13.09 23.79
CA LEU A 490 -11.23 13.64 24.86
C LEU A 490 -11.54 15.10 24.60
N PHE A 491 -10.58 15.86 24.06
CA PHE A 491 -10.76 17.25 23.75
C PHE A 491 -11.65 17.44 22.51
N SER A 492 -11.27 16.86 21.37
CA SER A 492 -11.97 17.12 20.11
C SER A 492 -13.39 16.56 20.12
N VAL A 493 -13.56 15.28 20.44
CA VAL A 493 -14.86 14.63 20.27
C VAL A 493 -15.88 15.06 21.32
N SER A 494 -15.44 15.31 22.56
CA SER A 494 -16.33 15.89 23.59
C SER A 494 -16.79 17.29 23.19
N LEU A 495 -15.89 18.11 22.62
CA LEU A 495 -16.22 19.45 22.15
C LEU A 495 -17.22 19.39 20.98
N PHE A 496 -17.06 18.44 20.06
CA PHE A 496 -17.94 18.27 18.91
C PHE A 496 -19.34 17.81 19.33
N LEU A 497 -19.41 16.76 20.15
CA LEU A 497 -20.67 16.18 20.62
C LEU A 497 -21.43 17.18 21.48
N LEU A 498 -20.75 17.83 22.43
CA LEU A 498 -21.37 18.83 23.31
C LEU A 498 -21.94 20.00 22.52
N THR A 499 -21.18 20.53 21.55
CA THR A 499 -21.65 21.65 20.74
C THR A 499 -22.85 21.24 19.88
N SER A 500 -22.78 20.07 19.25
CA SER A 500 -23.86 19.55 18.39
C SER A 500 -25.15 19.30 19.19
N PHE A 501 -25.02 18.78 20.40
CA PHE A 501 -26.13 18.59 21.33
C PHE A 501 -26.77 19.93 21.73
N ILE A 502 -25.97 20.91 22.18
CA ILE A 502 -26.48 22.21 22.63
C ILE A 502 -27.16 22.95 21.48
N VAL A 503 -26.50 23.04 20.32
CA VAL A 503 -27.02 23.75 19.14
C VAL A 503 -28.27 23.05 18.62
N GLY A 504 -28.23 21.72 18.48
CA GLY A 504 -29.36 20.93 18.03
C GLY A 504 -30.56 21.05 18.99
N ALA A 505 -30.34 20.92 20.29
CA ALA A 505 -31.41 21.05 21.28
C ALA A 505 -32.03 22.46 21.27
N ALA A 506 -31.22 23.51 21.22
CA ALA A 506 -31.71 24.89 21.16
C ALA A 506 -32.55 25.14 19.90
N LEU A 507 -32.05 24.75 18.72
CA LEU A 507 -32.75 24.93 17.46
C LEU A 507 -34.03 24.08 17.39
N GLY A 508 -33.98 22.84 17.89
CA GLY A 508 -35.10 21.91 17.87
C GLY A 508 -36.25 22.36 18.77
N MET A 509 -35.92 22.89 19.94
CA MET A 509 -36.90 23.55 20.82
C MET A 509 -37.50 24.78 20.13
N PHE A 510 -36.67 25.62 19.52
CA PHE A 510 -37.13 26.83 18.82
C PHE A 510 -38.12 26.53 17.68
N ILE A 511 -37.82 25.55 16.81
CA ILE A 511 -38.70 25.19 15.70
C ILE A 511 -39.97 24.45 16.14
N ALA A 512 -39.94 23.72 17.27
CA ALA A 512 -41.14 23.10 17.84
C ALA A 512 -42.17 24.15 18.29
N TYR A 513 -41.70 25.26 18.86
CA TYR A 513 -42.57 26.37 19.26
C TYR A 513 -43.12 27.17 18.08
N ARG A 514 -42.37 27.27 16.98
CA ARG A 514 -42.79 27.92 15.73
C ARG A 514 -43.28 26.92 14.68
N ARG A 515 -43.86 25.80 15.12
CA ARG A 515 -44.31 24.71 14.26
C ARG A 515 -45.26 25.20 13.17
N GLY A 516 -45.06 24.71 11.95
CA GLY A 516 -45.86 25.08 10.77
C GLY A 516 -45.44 26.39 10.08
N GLY A 517 -44.51 27.15 10.66
CA GLY A 517 -43.91 28.32 10.02
C GLY A 517 -42.93 27.96 8.89
N ILE A 518 -42.47 28.98 8.14
CA ILE A 518 -41.51 28.77 7.06
C ILE A 518 -40.12 28.36 7.59
N MET A 519 -39.73 28.86 8.78
CA MET A 519 -38.48 28.48 9.45
C MET A 519 -38.47 27.02 9.89
N ASP A 520 -39.62 26.48 10.33
CA ASP A 520 -39.75 25.07 10.65
C ASP A 520 -39.46 24.20 9.41
N ARG A 521 -40.10 24.53 8.28
CA ARG A 521 -39.90 23.80 7.01
C ARG A 521 -38.45 23.86 6.50
N VAL A 522 -37.83 25.04 6.51
CA VAL A 522 -36.46 25.23 6.03
C VAL A 522 -35.45 24.50 6.91
N LEU A 523 -35.52 24.70 8.24
CA LEU A 523 -34.57 24.07 9.16
C LEU A 523 -34.75 22.55 9.20
N MET A 524 -35.98 22.03 9.14
CA MET A 524 -36.22 20.59 8.99
C MET A 524 -35.60 20.03 7.72
N GLY A 525 -35.72 20.74 6.59
CA GLY A 525 -35.09 20.33 5.33
C GLY A 525 -33.56 20.29 5.42
N ILE A 526 -32.96 21.32 6.00
CA ILE A 526 -31.50 21.40 6.22
C ILE A 526 -31.03 20.26 7.15
N ALA A 527 -31.69 20.06 8.28
CA ALA A 527 -31.29 19.01 9.22
C ALA A 527 -31.50 17.61 8.64
N ALA A 528 -32.59 17.37 7.93
CA ALA A 528 -32.81 16.09 7.24
C ALA A 528 -31.71 15.84 6.20
N ALA A 529 -31.39 16.81 5.35
CA ALA A 529 -30.34 16.68 4.34
C ALA A 529 -28.96 16.43 4.97
N LEU A 530 -28.57 17.23 5.97
CA LEU A 530 -27.26 17.09 6.62
C LEU A 530 -27.15 15.79 7.42
N SER A 531 -28.21 15.36 8.11
CA SER A 531 -28.23 14.09 8.85
C SER A 531 -28.25 12.85 7.95
N ALA A 532 -28.80 12.97 6.74
CA ALA A 532 -28.80 11.89 5.75
C ALA A 532 -27.49 11.79 4.97
N THR A 533 -26.65 12.84 5.00
CA THR A 533 -25.39 12.86 4.24
C THR A 533 -24.27 12.23 5.08
N PRO A 534 -23.55 11.23 4.55
CA PRO A 534 -22.37 10.70 5.21
C PRO A 534 -21.36 11.80 5.52
N ASN A 535 -20.88 11.83 6.77
CA ASN A 535 -20.07 12.92 7.29
C ASN A 535 -18.72 13.10 6.54
N TYR A 536 -18.12 12.01 6.08
CA TYR A 536 -16.89 12.03 5.29
C TYR A 536 -17.06 12.74 3.95
N LEU A 537 -18.23 12.66 3.32
CA LEU A 537 -18.51 13.37 2.07
C LEU A 537 -18.55 14.88 2.30
N ILE A 538 -19.17 15.32 3.38
CA ILE A 538 -19.17 16.74 3.78
C ILE A 538 -17.73 17.21 4.06
N GLY A 539 -16.91 16.39 4.73
CA GLY A 539 -15.49 16.68 4.95
C GLY A 539 -14.70 16.86 3.66
N MET A 540 -14.90 15.95 2.68
CA MET A 540 -14.27 16.06 1.36
C MET A 540 -14.72 17.33 0.61
N LEU A 541 -16.01 17.65 0.64
CA LEU A 541 -16.54 18.88 0.03
C LEU A 541 -15.96 20.13 0.69
N ILE A 542 -15.79 20.14 2.01
CA ILE A 542 -15.14 21.25 2.72
C ILE A 542 -13.70 21.41 2.24
N ILE A 543 -12.92 20.33 2.12
CA ILE A 543 -11.55 20.41 1.58
C ILE A 543 -11.54 20.98 0.16
N VAL A 544 -12.39 20.45 -0.74
CA VAL A 544 -12.40 20.85 -2.15
C VAL A 544 -12.83 22.31 -2.31
N PHE A 545 -13.92 22.73 -1.68
CA PHE A 545 -14.46 24.07 -1.88
C PHE A 545 -13.79 25.12 -0.99
N VAL A 546 -13.67 24.87 0.31
CA VAL A 546 -13.13 25.85 1.28
C VAL A 546 -11.60 25.92 1.17
N GLY A 547 -10.94 24.77 1.00
CA GLY A 547 -9.48 24.68 0.95
C GLY A 547 -8.88 24.95 -0.43
N ILE A 548 -9.43 24.33 -1.48
CA ILE A 548 -8.83 24.37 -2.83
C ILE A 548 -9.47 25.46 -3.70
N GLN A 549 -10.79 25.40 -3.92
CA GLN A 549 -11.46 26.24 -4.92
C GLN A 549 -11.60 27.70 -4.49
N TRP A 550 -12.01 27.94 -3.25
CA TRP A 550 -12.23 29.29 -2.71
C TRP A 550 -11.08 29.80 -1.86
N ASN A 551 -10.15 28.93 -1.45
CA ASN A 551 -8.97 29.26 -0.65
C ASN A 551 -9.30 30.13 0.58
N LEU A 552 -10.41 29.84 1.26
CA LEU A 552 -10.90 30.60 2.42
C LEU A 552 -10.14 30.24 3.70
N TYR A 553 -9.58 29.02 3.76
CA TYR A 553 -8.80 28.55 4.90
C TYR A 553 -7.52 27.86 4.40
N PRO A 554 -6.33 28.17 4.96
CA PRO A 554 -5.08 27.62 4.45
C PRO A 554 -5.05 26.09 4.55
N MET A 555 -4.73 25.41 3.45
CA MET A 555 -4.67 23.93 3.42
C MET A 555 -3.71 23.34 4.45
N LYS A 556 -2.63 24.05 4.81
CA LYS A 556 -1.71 23.62 5.87
C LYS A 556 -2.39 23.53 7.25
N LEU A 557 -3.39 24.37 7.50
CA LEU A 557 -4.16 24.39 8.75
C LEU A 557 -5.41 23.49 8.66
N MET A 558 -5.81 23.08 7.46
CA MET A 558 -6.89 22.09 7.29
C MET A 558 -6.39 20.67 7.55
N ARG A 559 -5.07 20.43 7.52
CA ARG A 559 -4.49 19.09 7.61
C ARG A 559 -3.41 19.01 8.67
N GLY A 560 -3.48 17.99 9.53
CA GLY A 560 -2.53 17.81 10.64
C GLY A 560 -3.12 18.23 11.99
N ALA A 561 -2.41 17.95 13.08
CA ALA A 561 -2.83 18.29 14.45
C ALA A 561 -2.28 19.65 14.93
N TYR A 562 -1.12 20.06 14.42
CA TYR A 562 -0.43 21.31 14.70
C TYR A 562 0.66 21.56 13.62
N SER A 563 1.16 22.79 13.53
CA SER A 563 2.19 23.21 12.58
C SER A 563 3.57 22.66 12.96
N ALA A 564 4.38 22.27 11.97
CA ALA A 564 5.68 21.62 12.20
C ALA A 564 6.74 22.50 12.88
N ASP A 565 6.54 23.82 12.88
CA ASP A 565 7.40 24.84 13.49
C ASP A 565 7.03 25.16 14.95
N VAL A 566 5.98 24.54 15.49
CA VAL A 566 5.50 24.79 16.87
C VAL A 566 5.84 23.61 17.76
N GLU A 567 6.57 23.87 18.85
CA GLU A 567 6.89 22.83 19.84
C GLU A 567 5.65 22.43 20.68
N PRO A 568 5.36 21.12 20.81
CA PRO A 568 4.28 20.64 21.67
C PRO A 568 4.47 21.00 23.15
N GLY A 569 3.48 21.65 23.75
CA GLY A 569 3.49 22.00 25.18
C GLY A 569 2.28 22.82 25.62
N PHE A 570 2.16 23.10 26.91
CA PHE A 570 1.09 23.96 27.44
C PHE A 570 1.38 25.45 27.23
N THR A 571 1.77 25.83 26.00
CA THR A 571 2.02 27.21 25.60
C THR A 571 0.79 27.78 24.88
N LEU A 572 0.59 29.10 24.98
CA LEU A 572 -0.51 29.76 24.28
C LEU A 572 -0.40 29.59 22.75
N GLU A 573 0.84 29.59 22.24
CA GLU A 573 1.16 29.38 20.84
C GLU A 573 0.70 28.00 20.35
N PHE A 574 1.05 26.94 21.07
CA PHE A 574 0.62 25.58 20.74
C PHE A 574 -0.89 25.41 20.83
N ILE A 575 -1.53 25.93 21.89
CA ILE A 575 -2.99 25.83 22.07
C ILE A 575 -3.74 26.52 20.92
N VAL A 576 -3.32 27.72 20.54
CA VAL A 576 -3.95 28.46 19.42
C VAL A 576 -3.74 27.74 18.09
N ASP A 577 -2.56 27.17 17.87
CA ASP A 577 -2.26 26.43 16.65
C ASP A 577 -3.08 25.14 16.54
N VAL A 578 -3.20 24.38 17.63
CA VAL A 578 -4.08 23.20 17.70
C VAL A 578 -5.54 23.54 17.40
N LEU A 579 -6.05 24.65 17.94
CA LEU A 579 -7.43 25.09 17.69
C LEU A 579 -7.67 25.48 16.23
N LYS A 580 -6.66 26.04 15.54
CA LYS A 580 -6.73 26.32 14.10
C LYS A 580 -6.82 25.03 13.29
N HIS A 581 -6.07 24.00 13.67
CA HIS A 581 -6.11 22.70 12.99
C HIS A 581 -7.40 21.93 13.25
N LEU A 582 -8.00 22.12 14.44
CA LEU A 582 -9.24 21.47 14.84
C LEU A 582 -10.50 22.03 14.13
N LEU A 583 -10.44 23.25 13.61
CA LEU A 583 -11.62 24.00 13.16
C LEU A 583 -12.41 23.30 12.04
N MET A 584 -11.76 22.75 11.01
CA MET A 584 -12.46 22.10 9.89
C MET A 584 -13.02 20.71 10.25
N PRO A 585 -12.28 19.84 10.96
CA PRO A 585 -12.86 18.62 11.57
C PRO A 585 -14.07 18.94 12.45
N PHE A 586 -13.96 19.96 13.30
CA PHE A 586 -15.04 20.44 14.18
C PHE A 586 -16.28 20.83 13.39
N VAL A 587 -16.14 21.70 12.39
CA VAL A 587 -17.27 22.16 11.57
C VAL A 587 -17.94 20.99 10.85
N THR A 588 -17.16 20.08 10.29
CA THR A 588 -17.67 18.89 9.58
C THR A 588 -18.52 18.02 10.50
N TYR A 589 -18.00 17.72 11.69
CA TYR A 589 -18.70 16.89 12.67
C TYR A 589 -19.97 17.58 13.17
N VAL A 590 -19.87 18.86 13.56
CA VAL A 590 -21.03 19.60 14.09
C VAL A 590 -22.14 19.69 13.04
N LEU A 591 -21.82 20.07 11.79
CA LEU A 591 -22.79 20.20 10.70
C LEU A 591 -23.55 18.91 10.41
N THR A 592 -22.89 17.77 10.51
CA THR A 592 -23.47 16.47 10.14
C THR A 592 -24.26 15.84 11.28
N THR A 593 -24.00 16.22 12.54
CA THR A 593 -24.62 15.60 13.71
C THR A 593 -25.67 16.47 14.41
N PHE A 594 -25.61 17.81 14.32
CA PHE A 594 -26.61 18.69 14.97
C PHE A 594 -28.03 18.46 14.45
N GLY A 595 -28.19 18.04 13.18
CA GLY A 595 -29.47 17.79 12.55
C GLY A 595 -30.29 16.71 13.26
N GLY A 596 -29.63 15.62 13.66
CA GLY A 596 -30.27 14.55 14.44
C GLY A 596 -30.75 15.04 15.81
N TRP A 597 -29.89 15.76 16.54
CA TRP A 597 -30.24 16.38 17.83
C TRP A 597 -31.43 17.34 17.71
N MET A 598 -31.44 18.13 16.64
CA MET A 598 -32.52 19.10 16.38
C MET A 598 -33.86 18.42 16.13
N LEU A 599 -33.89 17.38 15.29
CA LEU A 599 -35.11 16.63 14.99
C LEU A 599 -35.65 15.91 16.23
N SER A 600 -34.76 15.28 17.02
CA SER A 600 -35.13 14.63 18.28
C SER A 600 -35.69 15.63 19.29
N MET A 601 -35.04 16.78 19.47
CA MET A 601 -35.54 17.80 20.41
C MET A 601 -36.88 18.37 19.98
N LYS A 602 -37.07 18.57 18.67
CA LYS A 602 -38.35 19.03 18.13
C LYS A 602 -39.47 18.03 18.45
N ALA A 603 -39.24 16.75 18.21
CA ALA A 603 -40.21 15.70 18.49
C ALA A 603 -40.58 15.66 19.98
N SER A 604 -39.57 15.65 20.86
CA SER A 604 -39.76 15.64 22.31
C SER A 604 -40.49 16.89 22.83
N THR A 605 -40.10 18.07 22.34
CA THR A 605 -40.73 19.36 22.69
C THR A 605 -42.18 19.41 22.21
N THR A 606 -42.46 18.90 21.01
CA THR A 606 -43.82 18.86 20.45
C THR A 606 -44.73 17.94 21.24
N SER A 607 -44.22 16.78 21.70
CA SER A 607 -44.97 15.88 22.58
C SER A 607 -45.28 16.56 23.92
N THR A 608 -44.25 17.17 24.53
CA THR A 608 -44.35 17.83 25.83
C THR A 608 -45.29 19.05 25.82
N LEU A 609 -45.36 19.77 24.69
CA LEU A 609 -46.29 20.87 24.47
C LEU A 609 -47.77 20.45 24.52
N GLY A 610 -48.07 19.17 24.27
CA GLY A 610 -49.42 18.61 24.32
C GLY A 610 -49.89 18.18 25.71
N GLU A 611 -49.06 18.32 26.73
CA GLU A 611 -49.36 17.87 28.10
C GLU A 611 -50.27 18.85 28.87
N ASP A 612 -51.16 18.32 29.72
CA ASP A 612 -52.18 19.10 30.44
C ASP A 612 -51.60 20.20 31.34
N TYR A 613 -50.43 19.97 31.95
CA TYR A 613 -49.79 20.97 32.81
C TYR A 613 -49.32 22.22 32.03
N VAL A 614 -49.06 22.08 30.73
CA VAL A 614 -48.73 23.21 29.83
C VAL A 614 -49.98 24.04 29.54
N THR A 615 -51.11 23.37 29.31
CA THR A 615 -52.42 24.03 29.15
C THR A 615 -52.81 24.82 30.40
N VAL A 616 -52.60 24.25 31.59
CA VAL A 616 -52.81 24.94 32.88
C VAL A 616 -51.85 26.11 33.07
N ALA A 617 -50.58 25.97 32.68
CA ALA A 617 -49.59 27.06 32.75
C ALA A 617 -49.99 28.26 31.85
N ARG A 618 -50.53 27.99 30.65
CA ARG A 618 -51.10 29.02 29.77
C ARG A 618 -52.35 29.67 30.36
N ALA A 619 -53.26 28.87 30.94
CA ALA A 619 -54.45 29.39 31.61
C ALA A 619 -54.13 30.31 32.80
N LYS A 620 -52.96 30.12 33.44
CA LYS A 620 -52.41 30.99 34.49
C LYS A 620 -51.77 32.29 33.97
N GLY A 621 -51.75 32.52 32.66
CA GLY A 621 -51.19 33.73 32.04
C GLY A 621 -49.66 33.80 32.03
N LEU A 622 -48.97 32.67 32.18
CA LEU A 622 -47.50 32.65 32.08
C LEU A 622 -47.06 32.95 30.64
N GLY A 623 -46.06 33.84 30.49
CA GLY A 623 -45.53 34.19 29.17
C GLY A 623 -44.85 33.02 28.47
N ASP A 624 -44.96 32.96 27.14
CA ASP A 624 -44.49 31.83 26.32
C ASP A 624 -43.01 31.49 26.57
N ALA A 625 -42.12 32.48 26.71
CA ALA A 625 -40.70 32.23 26.99
C ALA A 625 -40.48 31.48 28.32
N ARG A 626 -41.30 31.77 29.34
CA ARG A 626 -41.23 31.09 30.65
C ARG A 626 -41.77 29.66 30.55
N ILE A 627 -42.83 29.45 29.77
CA ILE A 627 -43.37 28.11 29.49
C ILE A 627 -42.34 27.28 28.71
N THR A 628 -41.70 27.87 27.70
CA THR A 628 -40.65 27.24 26.87
C THR A 628 -39.47 26.76 27.69
N LEU A 629 -38.81 27.64 28.44
CA LEU A 629 -37.56 27.29 29.09
C LEU A 629 -37.76 26.47 30.38
N TYR A 630 -38.77 26.80 31.19
CA TYR A 630 -38.89 26.23 32.54
C TYR A 630 -39.92 25.10 32.67
N TYR A 631 -40.98 25.08 31.86
CA TYR A 631 -42.03 24.06 31.95
C TYR A 631 -41.86 22.95 30.91
N VAL A 632 -41.61 23.32 29.65
CA VAL A 632 -41.50 22.35 28.55
C VAL A 632 -40.05 21.90 28.37
N GLY A 633 -39.10 22.83 28.29
CA GLY A 633 -37.70 22.52 27.97
C GLY A 633 -37.05 21.57 28.96
N ARG A 634 -37.32 21.73 30.27
CA ARG A 634 -36.79 20.85 31.32
C ARG A 634 -37.25 19.40 31.19
N ASN A 635 -38.47 19.16 30.71
CA ASN A 635 -39.01 17.82 30.53
C ASN A 635 -38.67 17.25 29.15
N ALA A 636 -38.68 18.10 28.11
CA ALA A 636 -38.37 17.70 26.74
C ALA A 636 -36.90 17.32 26.52
N ILE A 637 -35.97 17.86 27.31
CA ILE A 637 -34.54 17.56 27.19
C ILE A 637 -34.16 16.20 27.79
N LEU A 638 -34.98 15.60 28.66
CA LEU A 638 -34.65 14.37 29.38
C LEU A 638 -34.30 13.20 28.45
N PRO A 639 -35.11 12.86 27.43
CA PRO A 639 -34.78 11.77 26.51
C PRO A 639 -33.53 12.07 25.67
N LEU A 640 -33.32 13.35 25.34
CA LEU A 640 -32.15 13.79 24.60
C LEU A 640 -30.88 13.68 25.42
N PHE A 641 -30.95 13.96 26.72
CA PHE A 641 -29.83 13.79 27.63
C PHE A 641 -29.43 12.32 27.73
N THR A 642 -30.40 11.39 27.75
CA THR A 642 -30.12 9.95 27.67
C THR A 642 -29.40 9.59 26.38
N SER A 643 -29.89 10.06 25.23
CA SER A 643 -29.20 9.86 23.95
C SER A 643 -27.80 10.48 23.95
N PHE A 644 -27.62 11.66 24.55
CA PHE A 644 -26.32 12.32 24.67
C PHE A 644 -25.34 11.48 25.48
N ALA A 645 -25.79 10.95 26.62
CA ALA A 645 -24.99 10.12 27.49
C ALA A 645 -24.57 8.78 26.82
N ILE A 646 -25.49 8.15 26.07
CA ILE A 646 -25.18 6.99 25.21
C ILE A 646 -24.17 7.37 24.12
N SER A 647 -24.32 8.56 23.52
CA SER A 647 -23.43 9.03 22.44
C SER A 647 -21.99 9.24 22.91
N ILE A 648 -21.76 9.54 24.20
CA ILE A 648 -20.41 9.66 24.78
C ILE A 648 -19.66 8.32 24.62
N GLY A 649 -20.34 7.17 24.80
CA GLY A 649 -19.73 5.86 24.62
C GLY A 649 -19.32 5.61 23.16
N PHE A 650 -20.24 5.85 22.22
CA PHE A 650 -19.97 5.65 20.79
C PHE A 650 -18.92 6.64 20.23
N VAL A 651 -18.75 7.78 20.87
CA VAL A 651 -17.79 8.83 20.49
C VAL A 651 -16.35 8.33 20.53
N PHE A 652 -16.00 7.41 21.43
CA PHE A 652 -14.66 6.83 21.51
C PHE A 652 -14.30 5.97 20.29
N GLY A 653 -15.29 5.46 19.54
CA GLY A 653 -15.08 4.80 18.25
C GLY A 653 -14.53 5.71 17.15
N GLY A 654 -14.47 7.02 17.42
CA GLY A 654 -13.91 8.05 16.54
C GLY A 654 -14.75 8.29 15.29
N SER A 655 -14.50 9.40 14.61
CA SER A 655 -14.84 9.50 13.20
C SER A 655 -13.59 9.20 12.40
N THR A 656 -13.26 7.91 12.34
CA THR A 656 -12.15 7.31 11.56
C THR A 656 -11.94 8.02 10.21
N LEU A 657 -13.04 8.24 9.49
CA LEU A 657 -13.00 8.88 8.18
C LEU A 657 -12.75 10.41 8.23
N ILE A 658 -13.34 11.16 9.18
CA ILE A 658 -13.07 12.61 9.31
C ILE A 658 -11.62 12.83 9.73
N GLU A 659 -11.15 12.08 10.72
CA GLU A 659 -9.77 12.17 11.21
C GLU A 659 -8.76 11.80 10.12
N ASN A 660 -9.09 10.82 9.26
CA ASN A 660 -8.28 10.48 8.09
C ASN A 660 -8.24 11.61 7.05
N ILE A 661 -9.41 12.15 6.68
CA ILE A 661 -9.54 13.18 5.65
C ILE A 661 -8.75 14.45 6.02
N PHE A 662 -8.86 14.88 7.28
CA PHE A 662 -8.15 16.05 7.79
C PHE A 662 -6.79 15.72 8.42
N VAL A 663 -6.36 14.45 8.41
CA VAL A 663 -5.08 14.00 9.01
C VAL A 663 -4.93 14.50 10.46
N TYR A 664 -6.03 14.51 11.21
CA TYR A 664 -6.03 14.94 12.60
C TYR A 664 -5.73 13.71 13.47
N LYS A 665 -4.66 13.77 14.25
CA LYS A 665 -4.10 12.65 15.02
C LYS A 665 -4.99 12.25 16.21
N GLY A 666 -6.12 11.58 15.95
CA GLY A 666 -6.98 10.95 16.96
C GLY A 666 -6.94 9.41 16.90
N VAL A 667 -7.77 8.75 17.73
CA VAL A 667 -7.84 7.28 17.75
C VAL A 667 -8.54 6.70 16.51
N GLY A 668 -9.42 7.45 15.86
CA GLY A 668 -9.96 7.03 14.57
C GLY A 668 -8.86 7.00 13.51
N TRP A 669 -7.97 7.99 13.50
CA TRP A 669 -6.78 7.96 12.65
C TRP A 669 -5.86 6.79 13.00
N LEU A 670 -5.57 6.56 14.29
CA LEU A 670 -4.74 5.44 14.74
C LEU A 670 -5.35 4.09 14.32
N LEU A 671 -6.65 3.89 14.57
CA LEU A 671 -7.39 2.69 14.16
C LEU A 671 -7.33 2.49 12.65
N TRP A 672 -7.54 3.55 11.87
CA TRP A 672 -7.45 3.48 10.41
C TRP A 672 -6.04 3.13 9.94
N SER A 673 -5.01 3.78 10.49
CA SER A 673 -3.62 3.47 10.16
C SER A 673 -3.26 2.03 10.55
N SER A 674 -3.79 1.52 11.66
CA SER A 674 -3.60 0.13 12.08
C SER A 674 -4.41 -0.83 11.23
N ILE A 675 -5.59 -0.46 10.71
CA ILE A 675 -6.35 -1.29 9.75
C ILE A 675 -5.59 -1.38 8.42
N VAL A 676 -5.10 -0.26 7.89
CA VAL A 676 -4.37 -0.22 6.62
C VAL A 676 -3.00 -0.90 6.75
N GLY A 677 -2.31 -0.69 7.88
CA GLY A 677 -1.04 -1.36 8.23
C GLY A 677 -1.21 -2.74 8.86
N ARG A 678 -2.45 -3.25 8.94
CA ARG A 678 -2.89 -4.49 9.61
C ARG A 678 -2.16 -4.79 10.93
N ASP A 679 -2.01 -3.77 11.75
CA ASP A 679 -1.45 -3.84 13.09
C ASP A 679 -2.52 -4.34 14.06
N TYR A 680 -2.72 -5.66 14.07
CA TYR A 680 -3.73 -6.31 14.92
C TYR A 680 -3.55 -6.02 16.42
N PRO A 681 -2.32 -6.01 16.99
CA PRO A 681 -2.12 -5.61 18.40
C PRO A 681 -2.60 -4.19 18.69
N VAL A 682 -2.25 -3.21 17.86
CA VAL A 682 -2.73 -1.83 18.05
C VAL A 682 -4.23 -1.72 17.84
N MET A 683 -4.79 -2.41 16.84
CA MET A 683 -6.25 -2.50 16.66
C MET A 683 -6.94 -3.07 17.89
N GLN A 684 -6.45 -4.19 18.43
CA GLN A 684 -7.01 -4.81 19.64
C GLN A 684 -6.90 -3.89 20.86
N GLY A 685 -5.79 -3.17 21.00
CA GLY A 685 -5.59 -2.17 22.06
C GLY A 685 -6.54 -0.99 21.95
N VAL A 686 -6.69 -0.45 20.75
CA VAL A 686 -7.67 0.59 20.45
C VAL A 686 -9.08 0.09 20.75
N PHE A 687 -9.45 -1.11 20.31
CA PHE A 687 -10.77 -1.69 20.60
C PHE A 687 -11.00 -1.90 22.10
N LEU A 688 -9.98 -2.34 22.85
CA LEU A 688 -10.08 -2.50 24.30
C LEU A 688 -10.34 -1.15 24.98
N VAL A 689 -9.62 -0.11 24.58
CA VAL A 689 -9.78 1.24 25.14
C VAL A 689 -11.14 1.84 24.78
N ILE A 690 -11.60 1.67 23.53
CA ILE A 690 -12.97 2.03 23.12
C ILE A 690 -13.98 1.29 23.98
N THR A 691 -13.80 -0.03 24.18
CA THR A 691 -14.73 -0.85 24.97
C THR A 691 -14.80 -0.38 26.42
N ILE A 692 -13.66 -0.15 27.07
CA ILE A 692 -13.59 0.38 28.44
C ILE A 692 -14.27 1.75 28.51
N ALA A 693 -13.97 2.64 27.57
CA ALA A 693 -14.53 3.98 27.54
C ALA A 693 -16.04 3.98 27.32
N VAL A 694 -16.57 3.09 26.46
CA VAL A 694 -18.01 2.86 26.28
C VAL A 694 -18.64 2.40 27.58
N VAL A 695 -18.05 1.40 28.25
CA VAL A 695 -18.56 0.86 29.53
C VAL A 695 -18.58 1.94 30.61
N VAL A 696 -17.49 2.70 30.76
CA VAL A 696 -17.40 3.81 31.73
C VAL A 696 -18.40 4.91 31.40
N SER A 697 -18.55 5.26 30.12
CA SER A 697 -19.50 6.29 29.68
C SER A 697 -20.94 5.88 29.94
N ASN A 698 -21.30 4.62 29.67
CA ASN A 698 -22.62 4.08 29.98
C ASN A 698 -22.86 4.04 31.49
N PHE A 699 -21.87 3.68 32.30
CA PHE A 699 -21.98 3.73 33.76
C PHE A 699 -22.20 5.16 34.28
N ILE A 700 -21.46 6.15 33.74
CA ILE A 700 -21.67 7.56 34.05
C ILE A 700 -23.07 8.01 33.58
N ALA A 701 -23.51 7.56 32.41
CA ALA A 701 -24.85 7.85 31.88
C ALA A 701 -25.94 7.35 32.83
N ASP A 702 -25.83 6.13 33.34
CA ASP A 702 -26.79 5.53 34.28
C ASP A 702 -26.84 6.31 35.61
N ILE A 703 -25.69 6.75 36.12
CA ILE A 703 -25.62 7.62 37.31
C ILE A 703 -26.30 8.96 37.05
N LEU A 704 -25.95 9.63 35.94
CA LEU A 704 -26.51 10.93 35.58
C LEU A 704 -28.02 10.82 35.34
N TYR A 705 -28.49 9.73 34.74
CA TYR A 705 -29.91 9.46 34.54
C TYR A 705 -30.65 9.32 35.87
N GLY A 706 -30.08 8.61 36.85
CA GLY A 706 -30.63 8.49 38.20
C GLY A 706 -30.62 9.81 39.01
N LEU A 707 -29.72 10.74 38.69
CA LEU A 707 -29.67 12.08 39.31
C LEU A 707 -30.67 13.06 38.67
N ILE A 708 -30.90 12.94 37.37
CA ILE A 708 -31.71 13.89 36.59
C ILE A 708 -33.19 13.49 36.58
N ASP A 709 -33.52 12.20 36.54
CA ASP A 709 -34.90 11.72 36.62
C ASP A 709 -35.15 10.80 37.84
N PRO A 710 -35.70 11.34 38.94
CA PRO A 710 -36.00 10.55 40.13
C PRO A 710 -37.15 9.53 39.95
N ARG A 711 -37.88 9.55 38.82
CA ARG A 711 -38.99 8.62 38.54
C ARG A 711 -38.52 7.22 38.14
N VAL A 712 -37.23 7.06 37.84
CA VAL A 712 -36.62 5.79 37.43
C VAL A 712 -36.40 4.86 38.63
N ARG A 713 -36.49 5.39 39.86
CA ARG A 713 -36.41 4.59 41.08
C ARG A 713 -37.77 3.98 41.40
N VAL A 714 -37.85 2.66 41.24
CA VAL A 714 -38.95 1.75 41.58
C VAL A 714 -40.02 1.55 40.49
N GLY A 715 -39.65 0.80 39.44
CA GLY A 715 -40.61 0.06 38.62
C GLY A 715 -40.75 -1.38 39.16
N LYS A 716 -41.91 -1.71 39.74
CA LYS A 716 -42.27 -3.07 40.16
C LYS A 716 -42.14 -4.04 38.97
N LEU A 717 -41.52 -5.20 39.21
CA LEU A 717 -41.49 -6.35 38.29
C LEU A 717 -42.93 -6.75 37.92
N GLY A 718 -43.38 -6.36 36.73
CA GLY A 718 -44.62 -6.80 36.11
C GLY A 718 -44.32 -7.45 34.75
N SER A 719 -44.60 -8.75 34.66
CA SER A 719 -44.62 -9.63 33.47
C SER A 719 -43.70 -9.27 32.28
N SER A 720 -42.52 -9.90 32.27
CA SER A 720 -41.35 -9.66 31.43
C SER A 720 -41.43 -10.02 29.93
N LEU A 721 -42.60 -10.12 29.30
CA LEU A 721 -42.70 -10.53 27.87
C LEU A 721 -43.66 -9.73 26.99
N GLU A 722 -44.55 -8.90 27.55
CA GLU A 722 -45.55 -8.16 26.76
C GLU A 722 -44.96 -7.18 25.72
N PRO A 723 -43.90 -6.40 26.01
CA PRO A 723 -43.29 -5.51 25.01
C PRO A 723 -42.71 -6.27 23.82
N LEU A 724 -42.15 -7.45 24.07
CA LEU A 724 -41.57 -8.34 23.05
C LEU A 724 -42.68 -8.92 22.16
N ILE A 725 -43.77 -9.40 22.76
CA ILE A 725 -44.94 -9.92 22.06
C ILE A 725 -45.60 -8.83 21.20
N ASN A 726 -45.70 -7.60 21.71
CA ASN A 726 -46.27 -6.47 20.97
C ASN A 726 -45.35 -6.02 19.81
N SER A 727 -44.03 -6.04 20.00
CA SER A 727 -43.06 -5.74 18.93
C SER A 727 -43.09 -6.80 17.82
N LEU A 728 -43.21 -8.08 18.19
CA LEU A 728 -43.37 -9.19 17.25
C LEU A 728 -44.71 -9.14 16.48
N LYS A 729 -45.80 -8.74 17.14
CA LYS A 729 -47.10 -8.47 16.48
C LYS A 729 -47.03 -7.28 15.53
N LEU A 730 -46.23 -6.25 15.84
CA LEU A 730 -46.03 -5.09 14.95
C LEU A 730 -45.23 -5.46 13.70
N LEU A 731 -44.21 -6.31 13.84
CA LEU A 731 -43.42 -6.83 12.72
C LEU A 731 -44.26 -7.71 11.78
N SER A 732 -45.19 -8.51 12.33
CA SER A 732 -46.04 -9.41 11.53
C SER A 732 -47.22 -8.73 10.84
N THR A 733 -47.58 -7.51 11.24
CA THR A 733 -48.72 -6.75 10.68
C THR A 733 -48.31 -5.78 9.58
N SER A 734 -47.03 -5.45 9.43
CA SER A 734 -46.50 -4.58 8.38
C SER A 734 -45.83 -5.38 7.26
N LYS A 735 -46.20 -5.13 6.00
CA LYS A 735 -45.55 -5.76 4.82
C LYS A 735 -44.06 -5.44 4.75
N ALA A 736 -43.65 -4.24 5.15
CA ALA A 736 -42.25 -3.83 5.22
C ALA A 736 -41.52 -4.49 6.41
N GLY A 737 -42.21 -4.67 7.54
CA GLY A 737 -41.69 -5.40 8.70
C GLY A 737 -41.46 -6.88 8.41
N LEU A 738 -42.39 -7.52 7.69
CA LEU A 738 -42.28 -8.90 7.26
C LEU A 738 -41.13 -9.09 6.25
N ALA A 739 -40.96 -8.16 5.32
CA ALA A 739 -39.86 -8.17 4.36
C ALA A 739 -38.50 -7.99 5.06
N GLY A 740 -38.40 -7.05 6.00
CA GLY A 740 -37.21 -6.85 6.83
C GLY A 740 -36.86 -8.10 7.65
N PHE A 741 -37.87 -8.73 8.27
CA PHE A 741 -37.69 -9.97 9.03
C PHE A 741 -37.26 -11.14 8.14
N ALA A 742 -37.84 -11.28 6.94
CA ALA A 742 -37.46 -12.33 5.99
C ALA A 742 -36.02 -12.19 5.49
N ILE A 743 -35.57 -10.96 5.23
CA ILE A 743 -34.18 -10.66 4.85
C ILE A 743 -33.24 -11.02 6.01
N LEU A 744 -33.58 -10.61 7.23
CA LEU A 744 -32.75 -10.88 8.41
C LEU A 744 -32.67 -12.38 8.73
N ALA A 745 -33.81 -13.09 8.64
CA ALA A 745 -33.88 -14.53 8.81
C ALA A 745 -33.07 -15.26 7.72
N PHE A 746 -33.13 -14.80 6.47
CA PHE A 746 -32.32 -15.36 5.38
C PHE A 746 -30.83 -15.26 5.69
N TYR A 747 -30.32 -14.08 6.08
CA TYR A 747 -28.91 -13.91 6.44
C TYR A 747 -28.47 -14.78 7.62
N VAL A 748 -29.30 -14.87 8.67
CA VAL A 748 -29.00 -15.70 9.85
C VAL A 748 -29.00 -17.19 9.50
N ILE A 749 -29.95 -17.66 8.68
CA ILE A 749 -30.03 -19.04 8.22
C ILE A 749 -28.84 -19.37 7.31
N THR A 750 -28.50 -18.50 6.37
CA THR A 750 -27.34 -18.68 5.48
C THR A 750 -26.04 -18.74 6.25
N ALA A 751 -25.86 -17.92 7.29
CA ALA A 751 -24.66 -17.94 8.12
C ALA A 751 -24.57 -19.17 9.04
N ALA A 752 -25.70 -19.67 9.56
CA ALA A 752 -25.73 -20.82 10.46
C ALA A 752 -25.65 -22.17 9.71
N VAL A 753 -26.31 -22.26 8.55
CA VAL A 753 -26.46 -23.51 7.79
C VAL A 753 -25.49 -23.57 6.60
N GLY A 754 -25.04 -22.43 6.09
CA GLY A 754 -24.12 -22.34 4.95
C GLY A 754 -22.81 -23.11 5.13
N PRO A 755 -22.11 -23.03 6.28
CA PRO A 755 -20.92 -23.84 6.55
C PRO A 755 -21.15 -25.36 6.57
N ILE A 756 -22.40 -25.80 6.78
CA ILE A 756 -22.79 -27.22 6.81
C ILE A 756 -23.13 -27.73 5.39
N LEU A 757 -23.72 -26.88 4.54
CA LEU A 757 -24.19 -27.25 3.21
C LEU A 757 -23.10 -27.29 2.13
N ARG A 758 -21.97 -26.60 2.33
CA ARG A 758 -20.87 -26.57 1.35
C ARG A 758 -19.53 -26.77 2.07
N PRO A 759 -18.77 -27.85 1.78
CA PRO A 759 -17.43 -28.03 2.32
C PRO A 759 -16.55 -26.84 1.94
N LEU A 760 -15.86 -26.29 2.93
CA LEU A 760 -15.08 -25.06 2.85
C LEU A 760 -13.92 -25.22 1.85
N ASP A 761 -14.03 -24.59 0.68
CA ASP A 761 -12.96 -24.56 -0.31
C ASP A 761 -12.11 -23.29 -0.14
N THR A 762 -11.46 -23.18 1.01
CA THR A 762 -10.61 -22.04 1.40
C THR A 762 -9.14 -22.23 1.03
N VAL A 763 -8.82 -23.35 0.35
CA VAL A 763 -7.46 -23.67 -0.08
C VAL A 763 -7.18 -22.95 -1.40
N PRO A 764 -6.11 -22.15 -1.50
CA PRO A 764 -5.74 -21.47 -2.74
C PRO A 764 -5.57 -22.46 -3.90
N LYS A 765 -6.22 -22.19 -5.04
CA LYS A 765 -6.16 -22.98 -6.27
C LYS A 765 -5.71 -22.08 -7.43
N PRO A 766 -4.40 -21.97 -7.67
CA PRO A 766 -3.85 -21.05 -8.67
C PRO A 766 -4.40 -21.22 -10.10
N HIS A 767 -4.82 -22.43 -10.45
CA HIS A 767 -5.40 -22.74 -11.77
C HIS A 767 -6.89 -22.39 -11.91
N LYS A 768 -7.55 -21.92 -10.84
CA LYS A 768 -8.97 -21.50 -10.83
C LYS A 768 -9.15 -20.02 -10.47
N MET A 769 -8.11 -19.19 -10.56
CA MET A 769 -8.19 -17.75 -10.26
C MET A 769 -9.08 -17.01 -11.25
N TYR A 770 -9.89 -16.06 -10.76
CA TYR A 770 -10.73 -15.15 -11.55
C TYR A 770 -11.70 -15.82 -12.54
N LEU A 771 -12.21 -16.99 -12.21
CA LEU A 771 -13.28 -17.59 -13.00
C LEU A 771 -14.52 -16.70 -12.92
N PRO A 772 -15.19 -16.43 -14.05
CA PRO A 772 -16.43 -15.68 -14.05
C PRO A 772 -17.53 -16.47 -13.32
N PRO A 773 -18.62 -15.80 -12.90
CA PRO A 773 -19.78 -16.45 -12.33
C PRO A 773 -20.25 -17.66 -13.16
N SER A 774 -20.37 -18.80 -12.53
CA SER A 774 -20.78 -20.07 -13.14
C SER A 774 -21.65 -20.88 -12.18
N TRP A 775 -22.24 -21.98 -12.67
CA TRP A 775 -23.01 -22.88 -11.79
C TRP A 775 -22.16 -23.54 -10.70
N GLU A 776 -20.86 -23.72 -10.93
CA GLU A 776 -19.91 -24.25 -9.95
C GLU A 776 -19.41 -23.14 -8.99
N HIS A 777 -19.31 -21.90 -9.49
CA HIS A 777 -18.85 -20.72 -8.76
C HIS A 777 -19.82 -19.53 -8.95
N PRO A 778 -20.94 -19.45 -8.20
CA PRO A 778 -22.04 -18.52 -8.49
C PRO A 778 -21.66 -17.03 -8.45
N LEU A 779 -20.63 -16.68 -7.68
CA LEU A 779 -20.07 -15.32 -7.61
C LEU A 779 -18.67 -15.22 -8.25
N GLY A 780 -18.22 -16.28 -8.93
CA GLY A 780 -16.85 -16.40 -9.43
C GLY A 780 -15.85 -16.78 -8.34
N THR A 781 -14.57 -16.73 -8.70
CA THR A 781 -13.45 -17.01 -7.80
C THR A 781 -12.55 -15.80 -7.60
N ASP A 782 -11.90 -15.73 -6.44
CA ASP A 782 -11.00 -14.64 -6.06
C ASP A 782 -9.61 -14.76 -6.71
N ASN A 783 -8.69 -13.88 -6.27
CA ASN A 783 -7.31 -13.82 -6.71
C ASN A 783 -6.44 -15.02 -6.26
N GLU A 784 -6.96 -15.89 -5.41
CA GLU A 784 -6.32 -17.12 -4.97
C GLU A 784 -7.05 -18.36 -5.51
N GLY A 785 -8.09 -18.18 -6.32
CA GLY A 785 -8.89 -19.26 -6.90
C GLY A 785 -9.89 -19.88 -5.93
N ARG A 786 -10.23 -19.18 -4.84
CA ARG A 786 -11.24 -19.55 -3.86
C ARG A 786 -12.62 -19.05 -4.30
N ASP A 787 -13.66 -19.78 -3.93
CA ASP A 787 -15.04 -19.41 -4.26
C ASP A 787 -15.53 -18.22 -3.41
N ILE A 788 -15.89 -17.12 -4.06
CA ILE A 788 -16.26 -15.86 -3.39
C ILE A 788 -17.52 -16.01 -2.52
N LEU A 789 -18.49 -16.84 -2.94
CA LEU A 789 -19.70 -17.07 -2.17
C LEU A 789 -19.39 -17.85 -0.88
N SER A 790 -18.48 -18.82 -0.93
CA SER A 790 -18.03 -19.56 0.24
C SER A 790 -17.32 -18.66 1.26
N GLU A 791 -16.49 -17.71 0.81
CA GLU A 791 -15.82 -16.72 1.66
C GLU A 791 -16.82 -15.79 2.37
N VAL A 792 -17.82 -15.29 1.63
CA VAL A 792 -18.88 -14.43 2.18
C VAL A 792 -19.71 -15.17 3.24
N VAL A 793 -20.06 -16.42 2.99
CA VAL A 793 -20.80 -17.27 3.93
C VAL A 793 -19.98 -17.56 5.19
N CYS A 794 -18.67 -17.77 5.06
CA CYS A 794 -17.75 -17.99 6.17
C CYS A 794 -17.63 -16.73 7.05
N GLY A 795 -17.36 -15.57 6.44
CA GLY A 795 -17.23 -14.29 7.15
C GLY A 795 -18.50 -13.89 7.89
N ALA A 796 -19.68 -14.14 7.30
CA ALA A 796 -20.96 -13.87 7.94
C ALA A 796 -21.19 -14.72 9.21
N GLY A 797 -20.77 -15.99 9.20
CA GLY A 797 -20.86 -16.89 10.35
C GLY A 797 -20.01 -16.42 11.54
N SER A 798 -18.77 -16.02 11.29
CA SER A 798 -17.86 -15.51 12.32
C SER A 798 -18.37 -14.22 12.97
N VAL A 799 -18.89 -13.28 12.16
CA VAL A 799 -19.44 -12.00 12.67
C VAL A 799 -20.67 -12.23 13.55
N LEU A 800 -21.60 -13.11 13.14
CA LEU A 800 -22.79 -13.44 13.92
C LEU A 800 -22.46 -14.17 15.22
N TYR A 801 -21.51 -15.10 15.19
CA TYR A 801 -21.06 -15.82 16.39
C TYR A 801 -20.45 -14.85 17.41
N VAL A 802 -19.56 -13.96 16.97
CA VAL A 802 -18.92 -12.94 17.84
C VAL A 802 -19.95 -11.95 18.38
N ALA A 803 -20.85 -11.45 17.53
CA ALA A 803 -21.90 -10.52 17.96
C ALA A 803 -22.87 -11.16 18.97
N PHE A 804 -23.26 -12.42 18.76
CA PHE A 804 -24.14 -13.15 19.67
C PHE A 804 -23.45 -13.45 21.01
N LEU A 805 -22.19 -13.91 21.00
CA LEU A 805 -21.42 -14.14 22.22
C LEU A 805 -21.19 -12.85 23.00
N ALA A 806 -20.84 -11.75 22.32
CA ALA A 806 -20.68 -10.46 22.96
C ALA A 806 -21.99 -9.97 23.61
N ALA A 807 -23.11 -10.08 22.90
CA ALA A 807 -24.42 -9.73 23.43
C ALA A 807 -24.84 -10.63 24.60
N ALA A 808 -24.69 -11.95 24.47
CA ALA A 808 -25.04 -12.91 25.51
C ALA A 808 -24.19 -12.71 26.78
N THR A 809 -22.87 -12.56 26.64
CA THR A 809 -21.97 -12.29 27.77
C THR A 809 -22.28 -10.95 28.42
N THR A 810 -22.57 -9.91 27.63
CA THR A 810 -22.96 -8.59 28.15
C THR A 810 -24.26 -8.68 28.94
N VAL A 811 -25.29 -9.34 28.40
CA VAL A 811 -26.57 -9.54 29.10
C VAL A 811 -26.37 -10.36 30.38
N LEU A 812 -25.56 -11.41 30.34
CA LEU A 812 -25.33 -12.29 31.48
C LEU A 812 -24.59 -11.57 32.61
N ILE A 813 -23.53 -10.83 32.28
CA ILE A 813 -22.79 -9.98 33.23
C ILE A 813 -23.67 -8.85 33.76
N ALA A 814 -24.36 -8.11 32.89
CA ALA A 814 -25.24 -7.01 33.29
C ALA A 814 -26.39 -7.50 34.19
N THR A 815 -26.97 -8.67 33.88
CA THR A 815 -28.02 -9.28 34.71
C THR A 815 -27.45 -9.73 36.06
N LEU A 816 -26.28 -10.35 36.11
CA LEU A 816 -25.62 -10.74 37.37
C LEU A 816 -25.28 -9.51 38.23
N CYS A 817 -24.65 -8.50 37.66
CA CYS A 817 -24.30 -7.25 38.34
C CYS A 817 -25.56 -6.50 38.80
N GLY A 818 -26.59 -6.40 37.95
CA GLY A 818 -27.87 -5.79 38.29
C GLY A 818 -28.63 -6.54 39.38
N SER A 819 -28.60 -7.87 39.35
CA SER A 819 -29.20 -8.73 40.39
C SER A 819 -28.47 -8.60 41.72
N LEU A 820 -27.13 -8.57 41.71
CA LEU A 820 -26.30 -8.36 42.90
C LEU A 820 -26.47 -6.95 43.48
N ALA A 821 -26.57 -5.93 42.63
CA ALA A 821 -26.85 -4.55 43.05
C ALA A 821 -28.27 -4.41 43.61
N GLY A 822 -29.26 -5.06 43.00
CA GLY A 822 -30.63 -5.13 43.51
C GLY A 822 -30.74 -5.87 44.84
N PHE A 823 -29.99 -6.96 45.02
CA PHE A 823 -29.96 -7.73 46.28
C PHE A 823 -29.28 -6.96 47.41
N ARG A 824 -28.22 -6.20 47.13
CA ARG A 824 -27.55 -5.32 48.11
C ARG A 824 -28.30 -4.02 48.39
N GLY A 825 -29.08 -3.51 47.45
CA GLY A 825 -29.89 -2.30 47.63
C GLY A 825 -31.25 -2.54 48.30
N ALA A 826 -31.60 -3.79 48.58
CA ALA A 826 -32.82 -4.20 49.30
C ALA A 826 -32.61 -4.41 50.82
N TYR A 827 -31.41 -4.12 51.34
CA TYR A 827 -31.09 -4.05 52.77
C TYR A 827 -30.87 -2.62 53.23
#